data_AF-A0A8H4P5G4-F1
#
_entry.id   AF-A0A8H4P5G4-F1
#
_cell.length_a   1.000
_cell.length_b   1.000
_cell.length_c   1.000
_cell.angle_alpha   90.00
_cell.angle_beta   90.00
_cell.angle_gamma   90.00
#
_symmetry.space_group_name_H-M   'P 1'
#
loop_
_entity.id
_entity.type
_entity.pdbx_description
1 polymer ?
#
loop_
_entity_poly.entity_id
_entity_poly.type
_entity_poly.pdbx_seq_one_letter_code
_entity_poly.pdbx_strand_id
1 'polypeptide(L)'
;MSRPSVMTCIIIAASVSLVIIVFTIFQESLEVQWDYAHNKAGEYWDKAFSQPQQNNSNSESDSNSVHNCEDPYRRPGYLYIPADINGTDQYKKTQWIPFNDELLSAEAPDYAVYPAAGDVIFNATEPESAFVDLASTPKQWLPLAIAESNRRKKAVNVKDAGVDAFAPMKDEGGFGWLWGRRIILFSDSVDRFMMQYFCGEFKRGMKQPKPHTLASCEIPEFNLTFSHWHFAGSMTYRPEWWWMDDMEEISFEERWDKYWVPLHDSVRGPNGRPDLILWQNGLWDQRAFWESGEANHEKDVYPMGVRVRQLVWQEVRFAAARIRKFVERIHTEFGDAPVMFRSMTMHRMSDATDASIYDLERLARATAEKAGHEVFEWGRLISSLSMLYKDKTHPGKGPASWLWGNMVLEYLARIGGAGDESRKPYFDGAYILPSLQYRSWLRKAAKDHQMTLSANLSDNEFCGLSVDILLVMMPNIQFLRLGPYEVQYVDFFLPRSAKIESLRCLSISEPMIKSCPQLESFIFHGSYHGSSSRSIILLLRNSLSPCQKTLRYLEIYRRVSSILDSDKTEITGSFEDFTSLETLVLGIYVSLAEFTASLSWADAKPLKSQFLDWLPPSIQTVIIDSVPMLLYEPMCALAEASKQGLFPKLRRFTQYSVKEMKPFSQDSLRHLNKDCQITFRVYGRAFFDD
;
A
#
# COMPACT_ATOMS: atom_id res chain seq x y z
N MET A 1 16.00 -39.42 64.23
CA MET A 1 15.03 -38.78 63.31
C MET A 1 14.15 -37.85 64.14
N SER A 2 14.39 -36.54 64.09
CA SER A 2 13.56 -35.55 64.79
C SER A 2 12.23 -35.41 64.06
N ARG A 3 11.12 -35.53 64.80
CA ARG A 3 9.80 -35.26 64.24
C ARG A 3 9.75 -33.78 63.85
N PRO A 4 9.31 -33.42 62.64
CA PRO A 4 9.11 -32.01 62.29
C PRO A 4 8.14 -31.40 63.30
N SER A 5 8.45 -30.18 63.74
CA SER A 5 7.60 -29.50 64.71
C SER A 5 6.21 -29.31 64.10
N VAL A 6 5.16 -29.41 64.93
CA VAL A 6 3.77 -29.21 64.50
C VAL A 6 3.61 -27.90 63.73
N MET A 7 4.38 -26.88 64.09
CA MET A 7 4.40 -25.58 63.42
C MET A 7 4.88 -25.66 61.96
N THR A 8 5.86 -26.52 61.67
CA THR A 8 6.38 -26.73 60.30
C THR A 8 5.33 -27.40 59.41
N CYS A 9 4.60 -28.38 59.95
CA CYS A 9 3.52 -29.04 59.21
C CYS A 9 2.36 -28.07 58.91
N ILE A 10 2.02 -27.18 59.85
CA ILE A 10 0.97 -26.17 59.66
C ILE A 10 1.37 -25.16 58.58
N ILE A 11 2.62 -24.70 58.57
CA ILE A 11 3.11 -23.75 57.55
C ILE A 11 3.08 -24.38 56.16
N ILE A 12 3.52 -25.64 56.03
CA ILE A 12 3.49 -26.34 54.74
C ILE A 12 2.05 -26.52 54.25
N ALA A 13 1.13 -26.94 55.13
CA ALA A 13 -0.27 -27.12 54.75
C ALA A 13 -0.95 -25.79 54.34
N ALA A 14 -0.65 -24.70 55.05
CA ALA A 14 -1.16 -23.37 54.72
C ALA A 14 -0.62 -22.87 53.37
N SER A 15 0.68 -23.05 53.12
CA SER A 15 1.30 -22.67 51.84
C SER A 15 0.76 -23.47 50.66
N VAL A 16 0.59 -24.79 50.81
CA VAL A 16 -0.01 -25.65 49.77
C VAL A 16 -1.46 -25.25 49.51
N SER A 17 -2.23 -24.98 50.56
CA SER A 17 -3.63 -24.55 50.41
C SER A 17 -3.74 -23.20 49.71
N LEU A 18 -2.86 -22.24 50.04
CA LEU A 18 -2.81 -20.94 49.37
C LEU A 18 -2.46 -21.08 47.89
N VAL A 19 -1.47 -21.91 47.55
CA VAL A 19 -1.09 -22.17 46.15
C VAL A 19 -2.25 -22.80 45.38
N ILE A 20 -2.94 -23.78 45.96
CA ILE A 20 -4.10 -24.40 45.32
C ILE A 20 -5.21 -23.37 45.08
N ILE A 21 -5.54 -22.55 46.07
CA ILE A 21 -6.59 -21.51 45.96
C ILE A 21 -6.23 -20.49 44.87
N VAL A 22 -5.00 -19.97 44.89
CA VAL A 22 -4.50 -19.05 43.88
C VAL A 22 -4.56 -19.71 42.49
N PHE A 23 -4.10 -20.94 42.36
CA PHE A 23 -4.11 -21.65 41.08
C PHE A 23 -5.53 -21.88 40.56
N THR A 24 -6.48 -22.27 41.41
CA THR A 24 -7.89 -22.44 41.00
C THR A 24 -8.55 -21.12 40.58
N ILE A 25 -8.26 -20.00 41.27
CA ILE A 25 -8.82 -18.69 40.92
C ILE A 25 -8.25 -18.19 39.59
N PHE A 26 -6.96 -18.42 39.33
CA PHE A 26 -6.34 -17.98 38.08
C PHE A 26 -6.60 -18.94 36.91
N GLN A 27 -6.85 -20.23 37.16
CA GLN A 27 -7.17 -21.21 36.12
C GLN A 27 -8.48 -20.89 35.41
N GLU A 28 -9.56 -20.54 36.14
CA GLU A 28 -10.83 -20.11 35.53
C GLU A 28 -10.65 -18.84 34.67
N SER A 29 -9.80 -17.90 35.11
CA SER A 29 -9.55 -16.67 34.34
C SER A 29 -8.78 -16.92 33.03
N LEU A 30 -7.95 -17.96 32.99
CA LEU A 30 -7.15 -18.34 31.82
C LEU A 30 -7.96 -19.23 30.86
N GLU A 31 -8.77 -20.17 31.36
CA GLU A 31 -9.67 -21.00 30.55
C GLU A 31 -10.67 -20.13 29.78
N VAL A 32 -11.27 -19.12 30.42
CA VAL A 32 -12.24 -18.23 29.77
C VAL A 32 -11.63 -17.44 28.59
N GLN A 33 -10.35 -17.05 28.68
CA GLN A 33 -9.68 -16.35 27.57
C GLN A 33 -9.26 -17.30 26.43
N TRP A 34 -8.86 -18.53 26.76
CA TRP A 34 -8.51 -19.55 25.78
C TRP A 34 -9.72 -20.07 25.03
N ASP A 35 -10.81 -20.40 25.72
CA ASP A 35 -12.06 -20.83 25.09
C ASP A 35 -12.66 -19.71 24.25
N TYR A 36 -12.59 -18.46 24.70
CA TYR A 36 -13.01 -17.33 23.88
C TYR A 36 -12.15 -17.17 22.62
N ALA A 37 -10.83 -17.26 22.73
CA ALA A 37 -9.92 -17.18 21.59
C ALA A 37 -10.11 -18.35 20.62
N HIS A 38 -10.28 -19.57 21.14
CA HIS A 38 -10.49 -20.78 20.35
C HIS A 38 -11.85 -20.77 19.64
N ASN A 39 -12.93 -20.40 20.35
CA ASN A 39 -14.25 -20.24 19.75
C ASN A 39 -14.29 -19.10 18.72
N LYS A 40 -13.56 -18.00 18.95
CA LYS A 40 -13.46 -16.92 17.95
C LYS A 40 -12.65 -17.35 16.74
N ALA A 41 -11.57 -18.09 16.92
CA ALA A 41 -10.81 -18.68 15.82
C ALA A 41 -11.68 -19.66 15.02
N GLY A 42 -12.45 -20.53 15.69
CA GLY A 42 -13.42 -21.43 15.07
C GLY A 42 -14.51 -20.69 14.30
N GLU A 43 -15.14 -19.68 14.88
CA GLU A 43 -16.13 -18.83 14.19
C GLU A 43 -15.55 -18.13 12.95
N TYR A 44 -14.29 -17.69 13.01
CA TYR A 44 -13.59 -17.10 11.87
C TYR A 44 -13.29 -18.15 10.80
N TRP A 45 -12.83 -19.33 11.21
CA TRP A 45 -12.53 -20.45 10.31
C TRP A 45 -13.80 -20.94 9.59
N ASP A 46 -14.89 -21.14 10.33
CA ASP A 46 -16.17 -21.57 9.78
C ASP A 46 -16.74 -20.50 8.84
N LYS A 47 -16.63 -19.21 9.17
CA LYS A 47 -17.08 -18.15 8.25
C LYS A 47 -16.21 -17.99 7.00
N ALA A 48 -14.91 -18.19 7.12
CA ALA A 48 -13.97 -18.04 6.01
C ALA A 48 -14.04 -19.22 5.04
N PHE A 49 -14.31 -20.44 5.54
CA PHE A 49 -14.20 -21.66 4.76
C PHE A 49 -15.49 -22.50 4.64
N SER A 50 -16.57 -22.15 5.36
CA SER A 50 -17.87 -22.87 5.28
C SER A 50 -18.90 -22.19 4.39
N GLN A 51 -18.49 -21.40 3.38
CA GLN A 51 -19.42 -21.14 2.29
C GLN A 51 -19.67 -22.47 1.56
N PRO A 52 -20.91 -23.00 1.54
CA PRO A 52 -21.20 -24.18 0.75
C PRO A 52 -20.93 -23.85 -0.70
N GLN A 53 -20.27 -24.76 -1.41
CA GLN A 53 -20.34 -24.84 -2.86
C GLN A 53 -21.81 -24.71 -3.28
N GLN A 54 -22.22 -23.51 -3.70
CA GLN A 54 -23.49 -23.35 -4.38
C GLN A 54 -23.31 -24.02 -5.73
N ASN A 55 -23.78 -25.26 -5.80
CA ASN A 55 -24.22 -25.89 -7.03
C ASN A 55 -25.20 -24.96 -7.73
N ASN A 56 -24.71 -24.14 -8.65
CA ASN A 56 -25.46 -23.55 -9.73
C ASN A 56 -24.53 -23.42 -10.95
N SER A 57 -24.60 -24.45 -11.78
CA SER A 57 -24.75 -24.36 -13.24
C SER A 57 -24.01 -23.24 -13.97
N ASN A 58 -23.02 -23.64 -14.77
CA ASN A 58 -22.64 -23.00 -16.03
C ASN A 58 -22.35 -21.48 -15.98
N SER A 59 -21.53 -21.03 -15.04
CA SER A 59 -20.46 -20.12 -15.47
C SER A 59 -19.24 -21.00 -15.63
N GLU A 60 -18.78 -21.20 -16.87
CA GLU A 60 -17.34 -21.29 -17.09
C GLU A 60 -16.76 -20.12 -16.32
N SER A 61 -16.24 -20.40 -15.12
CA SER A 61 -15.35 -19.47 -14.45
C SER A 61 -14.30 -19.20 -15.49
N ASP A 62 -14.13 -17.94 -15.87
CA ASP A 62 -12.93 -17.47 -16.52
C ASP A 62 -11.76 -17.80 -15.56
N SER A 63 -11.31 -19.06 -15.55
CA SER A 63 -10.02 -19.51 -15.03
C SER A 63 -8.87 -18.90 -15.84
N ASN A 64 -9.23 -18.10 -16.85
CA ASN A 64 -8.38 -17.26 -17.65
C ASN A 64 -8.39 -15.79 -17.20
N SER A 65 -8.98 -15.40 -16.05
CA SER A 65 -8.73 -14.08 -15.50
C SER A 65 -7.28 -14.02 -15.01
N VAL A 66 -6.38 -13.78 -15.95
CA VAL A 66 -4.94 -13.81 -15.74
C VAL A 66 -4.61 -12.87 -14.57
N HIS A 67 -4.02 -13.39 -13.49
CA HIS A 67 -3.51 -12.66 -12.32
C HIS A 67 -2.34 -11.70 -12.68
N ASN A 68 -2.35 -11.13 -13.87
CA ASN A 68 -1.16 -10.64 -14.55
C ASN A 68 -0.64 -9.28 -14.07
N CYS A 69 -1.42 -8.62 -13.21
CA CYS A 69 -1.01 -7.41 -12.49
C CYS A 69 -0.35 -7.70 -11.14
N GLU A 70 -0.32 -8.96 -10.67
CA GLU A 70 0.26 -9.32 -9.38
C GLU A 70 1.71 -9.80 -9.53
N ASP A 71 2.57 -9.30 -8.65
CA ASP A 71 3.97 -9.73 -8.59
C ASP A 71 4.10 -11.11 -7.96
N PRO A 72 4.46 -12.17 -8.72
CA PRO A 72 4.52 -13.51 -8.19
C PRO A 72 5.64 -13.65 -7.14
N TYR A 73 6.67 -12.80 -7.17
CA TYR A 73 7.71 -12.78 -6.15
C TYR A 73 7.30 -12.04 -4.87
N ARG A 74 6.18 -11.31 -4.88
CA ARG A 74 5.58 -10.67 -3.70
C ARG A 74 4.49 -11.53 -3.05
N ARG A 75 3.98 -12.54 -3.76
CA ARG A 75 3.05 -13.52 -3.18
C ARG A 75 3.78 -14.42 -2.19
N PRO A 76 3.13 -14.91 -1.12
CA PRO A 76 3.66 -16.00 -0.31
C PRO A 76 4.00 -17.21 -1.20
N GLY A 77 5.04 -17.96 -0.84
CA GLY A 77 5.51 -19.07 -1.65
C GLY A 77 6.68 -19.82 -1.06
N TYR A 78 7.16 -20.77 -1.83
CA TYR A 78 8.26 -21.66 -1.51
C TYR A 78 9.43 -21.41 -2.47
N LEU A 79 10.63 -21.19 -1.92
CA LEU A 79 11.86 -21.15 -2.71
C LEU A 79 12.42 -22.57 -2.82
N TYR A 80 12.22 -23.20 -3.97
CA TYR A 80 12.83 -24.48 -4.26
C TYR A 80 14.33 -24.32 -4.52
N ILE A 81 15.14 -25.04 -3.74
CA ILE A 81 16.58 -25.16 -3.90
C ILE A 81 16.92 -26.65 -3.96
N PRO A 82 17.55 -27.14 -5.03
CA PRO A 82 17.97 -28.54 -5.13
C PRO A 82 18.87 -28.96 -3.97
N ALA A 83 18.84 -30.22 -3.56
CA ALA A 83 19.64 -30.70 -2.43
C ALA A 83 21.16 -30.65 -2.71
N ASP A 84 21.57 -30.93 -3.94
CA ASP A 84 22.97 -30.91 -4.36
C ASP A 84 23.32 -29.59 -5.05
N ILE A 85 23.84 -28.62 -4.30
CA ILE A 85 24.22 -27.29 -4.81
C ILE A 85 25.73 -27.04 -4.87
N ASN A 86 26.53 -27.93 -4.29
CA ASN A 86 27.95 -27.68 -4.08
C ASN A 86 28.78 -28.22 -5.25
N GLY A 87 29.24 -27.31 -6.11
CA GLY A 87 30.16 -27.66 -7.20
C GLY A 87 29.48 -28.31 -8.42
N THR A 88 28.14 -28.34 -8.46
CA THR A 88 27.35 -28.83 -9.58
C THR A 88 26.55 -27.69 -10.22
N ASP A 89 26.06 -27.89 -11.45
CA ASP A 89 25.17 -26.94 -12.12
C ASP A 89 23.69 -27.12 -11.70
N GLN A 90 23.40 -27.98 -10.72
CA GLN A 90 22.03 -28.27 -10.28
C GLN A 90 21.35 -27.05 -9.66
N TYR A 91 22.09 -26.13 -9.02
CA TYR A 91 21.51 -24.89 -8.48
C TYR A 91 20.73 -24.07 -9.51
N LYS A 92 20.95 -24.30 -10.82
CA LYS A 92 20.22 -23.68 -11.92
C LYS A 92 18.74 -24.08 -11.99
N LYS A 93 18.29 -25.07 -11.21
CA LYS A 93 16.87 -25.40 -11.03
C LYS A 93 16.19 -24.57 -9.93
N THR A 94 16.91 -23.68 -9.23
CA THR A 94 16.35 -22.85 -8.16
C THR A 94 15.21 -21.97 -8.68
N GLN A 95 14.04 -22.01 -8.03
CA GLN A 95 12.84 -21.30 -8.49
C GLN A 95 11.93 -20.91 -7.33
N TRP A 96 11.25 -19.77 -7.48
CA TRP A 96 10.16 -19.37 -6.60
C TRP A 96 8.84 -19.99 -7.06
N ILE A 97 8.12 -20.64 -6.16
CA ILE A 97 6.83 -21.29 -6.41
C ILE A 97 5.78 -20.64 -5.50
N PRO A 98 4.91 -19.76 -6.03
CA PRO A 98 3.87 -19.11 -5.24
C PRO A 98 2.87 -20.12 -4.64
N PHE A 99 2.36 -19.83 -3.45
CA PHE A 99 1.21 -20.54 -2.87
C PHE A 99 -0.07 -20.00 -3.50
N ASN A 100 -0.40 -20.50 -4.69
CA ASN A 100 -1.63 -20.16 -5.40
C ASN A 100 -2.78 -21.10 -5.05
N ASP A 101 -3.97 -20.76 -5.53
CA ASP A 101 -5.18 -21.52 -5.23
C ASP A 101 -5.06 -22.95 -5.75
N GLU A 102 -4.42 -23.16 -6.92
CA GLU A 102 -4.17 -24.50 -7.47
C GLU A 102 -3.32 -25.38 -6.54
N LEU A 103 -2.29 -24.83 -5.89
CA LEU A 103 -1.50 -25.56 -4.89
C LEU A 103 -2.29 -25.77 -3.60
N LEU A 104 -2.99 -24.73 -3.12
CA LEU A 104 -3.72 -24.76 -1.84
C LEU A 104 -4.97 -25.65 -1.89
N SER A 105 -5.55 -25.86 -3.08
CA SER A 105 -6.70 -26.73 -3.31
C SER A 105 -6.33 -28.09 -3.93
N ALA A 106 -5.04 -28.41 -4.06
CA ALA A 106 -4.59 -29.68 -4.62
C ALA A 106 -5.07 -30.87 -3.76
N GLU A 107 -5.30 -32.02 -4.40
CA GLU A 107 -5.61 -33.25 -3.68
C GLU A 107 -4.47 -33.59 -2.71
N ALA A 108 -4.83 -34.04 -1.51
CA ALA A 108 -3.85 -34.39 -0.51
C ALA A 108 -2.96 -35.54 -1.03
N PRO A 109 -1.62 -35.38 -1.01
CA PRO A 109 -0.73 -36.43 -1.48
C PRO A 109 -0.75 -37.64 -0.54
N ASP A 110 -0.37 -38.83 -1.03
CA ASP A 110 -0.36 -40.07 -0.24
C ASP A 110 0.45 -39.95 1.08
N TYR A 111 1.52 -39.14 1.06
CA TYR A 111 2.37 -38.89 2.22
C TYR A 111 1.81 -37.85 3.21
N ALA A 112 0.65 -37.25 2.94
CA ALA A 112 -0.09 -36.44 3.91
C ALA A 112 -0.86 -37.31 4.92
N VAL A 113 -0.93 -38.63 4.71
CA VAL A 113 -1.51 -39.57 5.67
C VAL A 113 -0.48 -39.94 6.72
N TYR A 114 -0.76 -39.63 7.99
CA TYR A 114 0.10 -40.05 9.10
C TYR A 114 0.21 -41.59 9.12
N PRO A 115 1.43 -42.14 9.30
CA PRO A 115 1.59 -43.58 9.46
C PRO A 115 0.85 -44.05 10.71
N ALA A 116 0.13 -45.18 10.62
CA ALA A 116 -0.64 -45.74 11.75
C ALA A 116 0.25 -46.07 12.97
N ALA A 117 1.53 -46.35 12.74
CA ALA A 117 2.60 -46.42 13.73
C ALA A 117 3.95 -46.12 13.03
N GLY A 118 4.87 -45.43 13.71
CA GLY A 118 6.20 -45.08 13.20
C GLY A 118 6.43 -43.58 13.04
N ASP A 119 7.60 -43.22 12.51
CA ASP A 119 8.00 -41.83 12.28
C ASP A 119 7.44 -41.30 10.96
N VAL A 120 7.11 -40.01 10.91
CA VAL A 120 6.81 -39.30 9.66
C VAL A 120 8.14 -39.00 8.97
N ILE A 121 8.36 -39.62 7.81
CA ILE A 121 9.59 -39.49 7.03
C ILE A 121 9.28 -38.73 5.74
N PHE A 122 9.98 -37.62 5.52
CA PHE A 122 9.91 -36.86 4.27
C PHE A 122 11.18 -37.11 3.44
N ASN A 123 10.99 -37.39 2.14
CA ASN A 123 12.09 -37.54 1.19
C ASN A 123 12.40 -36.20 0.52
N ALA A 124 13.68 -35.93 0.28
CA ALA A 124 14.09 -34.79 -0.54
C ALA A 124 13.71 -35.04 -2.02
N THR A 125 12.57 -34.51 -2.42
CA THR A 125 12.00 -34.65 -3.76
C THR A 125 12.02 -33.31 -4.50
N GLU A 126 11.98 -33.35 -5.84
CA GLU A 126 11.77 -32.14 -6.63
C GLU A 126 10.29 -31.73 -6.57
N PRO A 127 9.95 -30.43 -6.71
CA PRO A 127 8.56 -30.00 -6.82
C PRO A 127 7.88 -30.65 -8.02
N GLU A 128 6.61 -30.98 -7.87
CA GLU A 128 5.83 -31.59 -8.94
C GLU A 128 5.72 -30.63 -10.13
N SER A 129 5.90 -31.14 -11.35
CA SER A 129 5.90 -30.32 -12.56
C SER A 129 4.59 -29.56 -12.74
N ALA A 130 3.47 -30.13 -12.27
CA ALA A 130 2.16 -29.50 -12.29
C ALA A 130 2.10 -28.14 -11.57
N PHE A 131 2.96 -27.89 -10.57
CA PHE A 131 3.05 -26.60 -9.88
C PHE A 131 4.16 -25.69 -10.43
N VAL A 132 5.23 -26.29 -10.95
CA VAL A 132 6.35 -25.55 -11.56
C VAL A 132 5.95 -24.92 -12.89
N ASP A 133 5.10 -25.60 -13.66
CA ASP A 133 4.69 -25.22 -15.01
C ASP A 133 3.43 -24.32 -15.04
N LEU A 134 2.88 -23.95 -13.87
CA LEU A 134 1.74 -23.05 -13.79
C LEU A 134 2.06 -21.66 -14.35
N ALA A 135 1.08 -21.03 -15.00
CA ALA A 135 1.22 -19.68 -15.54
C ALA A 135 1.46 -18.61 -14.45
N SER A 136 0.98 -18.88 -13.23
CA SER A 136 1.18 -18.07 -12.02
C SER A 136 2.59 -18.19 -11.46
N THR A 137 3.32 -19.26 -11.78
CA THR A 137 4.70 -19.46 -11.36
C THR A 137 5.64 -18.63 -12.26
N PRO A 138 6.58 -17.85 -11.69
CA PRO A 138 7.50 -17.04 -12.48
C PRO A 138 8.32 -17.90 -13.45
N LYS A 139 8.48 -17.40 -14.67
CA LYS A 139 9.25 -18.09 -15.71
C LYS A 139 10.74 -18.03 -15.41
N GLN A 140 11.45 -19.13 -15.62
CA GLN A 140 12.92 -19.13 -15.56
C GLN A 140 13.54 -18.47 -16.80
N TRP A 141 13.65 -17.14 -16.81
CA TRP A 141 14.21 -16.39 -17.94
C TRP A 141 15.71 -16.58 -18.14
N LEU A 142 16.47 -16.74 -17.06
CA LEU A 142 17.93 -16.82 -17.12
C LEU A 142 18.44 -17.98 -17.98
N PRO A 143 18.00 -19.25 -17.79
CA PRO A 143 18.46 -20.34 -18.65
C PRO A 143 18.08 -20.12 -20.13
N LEU A 144 16.91 -19.52 -20.40
CA LEU A 144 16.46 -19.23 -21.76
C LEU A 144 17.31 -18.14 -22.42
N ALA A 145 17.63 -17.07 -21.69
CA ALA A 145 18.51 -16.01 -22.18
C ALA A 145 19.94 -16.52 -22.42
N ILE A 146 20.46 -17.41 -21.56
CA ILE A 146 21.77 -18.04 -21.77
C ILE A 146 21.76 -18.92 -23.04
N ALA A 147 20.71 -19.72 -23.24
CA ALA A 147 20.58 -20.55 -24.44
C ALA A 147 20.56 -19.69 -25.71
N GLU A 148 19.81 -18.58 -25.71
CA GLU A 148 19.76 -17.65 -26.83
C GLU A 148 21.10 -16.93 -27.05
N SER A 149 21.77 -16.49 -25.99
CA SER A 149 23.13 -15.93 -26.07
C SER A 149 24.10 -16.89 -26.74
N ASN A 150 24.06 -18.17 -26.38
CA ASN A 150 24.90 -19.21 -27.00
C ASN A 150 24.54 -19.45 -28.47
N ARG A 151 23.26 -19.44 -28.83
CA ARG A 151 22.81 -19.52 -30.23
C ARG A 151 23.36 -18.37 -31.07
N ARG A 152 23.21 -17.12 -30.59
CA ARG A 152 23.72 -15.91 -31.27
C ARG A 152 25.25 -15.96 -31.43
N LYS A 153 25.99 -16.36 -30.39
CA LYS A 153 27.46 -16.55 -30.46
C LYS A 153 27.86 -17.56 -31.53
N LYS A 154 27.16 -18.70 -31.60
CA LYS A 154 27.42 -19.74 -32.61
C LYS A 154 27.14 -19.24 -34.03
N ALA A 155 26.12 -18.40 -34.21
CA ALA A 155 25.75 -17.84 -35.51
C ALA A 155 26.79 -16.81 -36.02
N VAL A 156 27.30 -15.93 -35.15
CA VAL A 156 28.31 -14.93 -35.54
C VAL A 156 29.67 -15.55 -35.82
N ASN A 157 30.02 -16.65 -35.14
CA ASN A 157 31.28 -17.38 -35.32
C ASN A 157 32.55 -16.50 -35.20
N VAL A 158 32.48 -15.44 -34.39
CA VAL A 158 33.61 -14.55 -34.07
C VAL A 158 33.85 -14.56 -32.57
N LYS A 159 35.09 -14.80 -32.18
CA LYS A 159 35.52 -14.69 -30.79
C LYS A 159 35.52 -13.20 -30.39
N ASP A 160 34.91 -12.89 -29.25
CA ASP A 160 34.84 -11.52 -28.70
C ASP A 160 34.10 -10.50 -29.59
N ALA A 161 33.10 -10.97 -30.34
CA ALA A 161 32.20 -10.11 -31.11
C ALA A 161 31.57 -9.00 -30.24
N GLY A 162 31.57 -7.78 -30.77
CA GLY A 162 30.88 -6.62 -30.21
C GLY A 162 29.39 -6.59 -30.57
N VAL A 163 28.67 -5.58 -30.08
CA VAL A 163 27.21 -5.41 -30.26
C VAL A 163 26.80 -5.45 -31.74
N ASP A 164 27.54 -4.79 -32.62
CA ASP A 164 27.20 -4.66 -34.05
C ASP A 164 27.11 -6.01 -34.77
N ALA A 165 27.90 -6.99 -34.35
CA ALA A 165 27.87 -8.33 -34.93
C ALA A 165 26.57 -9.08 -34.59
N PHE A 166 25.91 -8.74 -33.49
CA PHE A 166 24.65 -9.35 -33.05
C PHE A 166 23.42 -8.55 -33.47
N ALA A 167 23.58 -7.28 -33.88
CA ALA A 167 22.49 -6.39 -34.24
C ALA A 167 21.52 -6.94 -35.32
N PRO A 168 21.99 -7.68 -36.35
CA PRO A 168 21.08 -8.30 -37.33
C PRO A 168 20.10 -9.32 -36.72
N MET A 169 20.46 -9.92 -35.58
CA MET A 169 19.65 -10.93 -34.88
C MET A 169 18.84 -10.36 -33.72
N LYS A 170 18.74 -9.03 -33.60
CA LYS A 170 18.13 -8.37 -32.42
C LYS A 170 16.75 -8.94 -32.07
N ASP A 171 15.90 -9.19 -33.06
CA ASP A 171 14.50 -9.62 -32.92
C ASP A 171 14.33 -11.16 -32.96
N GLU A 172 15.42 -11.92 -33.13
CA GLU A 172 15.37 -13.38 -33.20
C GLU A 172 15.19 -14.04 -31.83
N GLY A 173 14.67 -15.28 -31.84
CA GLY A 173 14.60 -16.15 -30.66
C GLY A 173 13.58 -15.73 -29.59
N GLY A 174 12.76 -14.71 -29.85
CA GLY A 174 11.79 -14.19 -28.88
C GLY A 174 12.41 -13.32 -27.78
N PHE A 175 13.66 -12.87 -27.96
CA PHE A 175 14.40 -12.03 -27.01
C PHE A 175 14.62 -10.59 -27.48
N GLY A 176 13.88 -10.13 -28.51
CA GLY A 176 13.95 -8.74 -28.98
C GLY A 176 13.64 -7.71 -27.89
N TRP A 177 12.76 -8.08 -26.94
CA TRP A 177 12.45 -7.26 -25.77
C TRP A 177 13.66 -6.98 -24.87
N LEU A 178 14.69 -7.84 -24.86
CA LEU A 178 15.89 -7.68 -24.05
C LEU A 178 16.95 -6.82 -24.76
N TRP A 179 16.78 -6.58 -26.07
CA TRP A 179 17.76 -5.86 -26.86
C TRP A 179 17.91 -4.40 -26.42
N GLY A 180 19.14 -3.97 -26.14
CA GLY A 180 19.46 -2.57 -25.86
C GLY A 180 19.16 -2.10 -24.44
N ARG A 181 18.73 -3.00 -23.53
CA ARG A 181 18.29 -2.58 -22.19
C ARG A 181 19.43 -2.04 -21.33
N ARG A 182 19.10 -1.07 -20.47
CA ARG A 182 20.02 -0.46 -19.49
C ARG A 182 19.47 -0.63 -18.08
N ILE A 183 20.25 -1.26 -17.20
CA ILE A 183 19.90 -1.47 -15.80
C ILE A 183 20.86 -0.69 -14.92
N ILE A 184 20.32 0.06 -13.96
CA ILE A 184 21.11 0.75 -12.94
C ILE A 184 20.86 0.11 -11.58
N LEU A 185 21.94 -0.17 -10.86
CA LEU A 185 21.93 -0.64 -9.49
C LEU A 185 22.54 0.44 -8.58
N PHE A 186 21.69 1.21 -7.89
CA PHE A 186 22.10 2.14 -6.84
C PHE A 186 22.15 1.42 -5.50
N SER A 187 23.27 0.78 -5.20
CA SER A 187 23.32 -0.17 -4.08
C SER A 187 24.73 -0.52 -3.64
N ASP A 188 24.89 -1.42 -2.68
CA ASP A 188 26.19 -1.80 -2.11
C ASP A 188 26.89 -2.99 -2.82
N SER A 189 27.87 -3.58 -2.14
CA SER A 189 28.68 -4.69 -2.64
C SER A 189 27.90 -5.99 -2.87
N VAL A 190 26.74 -6.18 -2.25
CA VAL A 190 25.91 -7.37 -2.46
C VAL A 190 25.44 -7.43 -3.91
N ASP A 191 24.81 -6.37 -4.42
CA ASP A 191 24.32 -6.38 -5.80
C ASP A 191 25.46 -6.29 -6.82
N ARG A 192 26.61 -5.69 -6.46
CA ARG A 192 27.82 -5.77 -7.28
C ARG A 192 28.23 -7.23 -7.51
N PHE A 193 28.22 -8.06 -6.47
CA PHE A 193 28.50 -9.49 -6.62
C PHE A 193 27.40 -10.22 -7.41
N MET A 194 26.13 -9.89 -7.20
CA MET A 194 25.05 -10.51 -7.98
C MET A 194 25.16 -10.19 -9.47
N MET A 195 25.46 -8.92 -9.81
CA MET A 195 25.77 -8.51 -11.18
C MET A 195 26.99 -9.28 -11.73
N GLN A 196 28.07 -9.41 -10.96
CA GLN A 196 29.24 -10.19 -11.36
C GLN A 196 28.88 -11.66 -11.66
N TYR A 197 28.07 -12.30 -10.82
CA TYR A 197 27.67 -13.68 -11.01
C TYR A 197 26.74 -13.87 -12.20
N PHE A 198 25.75 -12.98 -12.37
CA PHE A 198 24.87 -12.95 -13.53
C PHE A 198 25.67 -12.85 -14.83
N CYS A 199 26.61 -11.90 -14.92
CA CYS A 199 27.46 -11.72 -16.09
C CYS A 199 28.38 -12.92 -16.34
N GLY A 200 28.85 -13.56 -15.28
CA GLY A 200 29.63 -14.79 -15.35
C GLY A 200 28.86 -15.95 -16.01
N GLU A 201 27.53 -16.02 -15.87
CA GLU A 201 26.71 -17.01 -16.58
C GLU A 201 26.74 -16.81 -18.10
N PHE A 202 26.83 -15.56 -18.57
CA PHE A 202 27.01 -15.21 -19.98
C PHE A 202 28.47 -15.27 -20.45
N LYS A 203 29.40 -15.73 -19.59
CA LYS A 203 30.85 -15.71 -19.82
C LYS A 203 31.39 -14.29 -20.07
N ARG A 204 30.79 -13.30 -19.41
CA ARG A 204 31.21 -11.89 -19.45
C ARG A 204 31.80 -11.48 -18.10
N GLY A 205 32.76 -10.57 -18.15
CA GLY A 205 33.40 -10.00 -16.98
C GLY A 205 32.75 -8.67 -16.58
N MET A 206 33.02 -8.25 -15.35
CA MET A 206 32.65 -6.93 -14.84
C MET A 206 33.87 -6.00 -14.94
N LYS A 207 33.66 -4.76 -15.39
CA LYS A 207 34.67 -3.69 -15.35
C LYS A 207 34.47 -2.91 -14.06
N GLN A 208 35.52 -2.77 -13.26
CA GLN A 208 35.48 -2.00 -12.01
C GLN A 208 36.78 -1.20 -11.89
N PRO A 209 36.78 0.11 -12.20
CA PRO A 209 38.00 0.91 -12.20
C PRO A 209 38.64 1.07 -10.81
N LYS A 210 37.81 1.24 -9.77
CA LYS A 210 38.24 1.34 -8.37
C LYS A 210 37.28 0.54 -7.47
N PRO A 211 37.77 -0.09 -6.39
CA PRO A 211 36.90 -0.64 -5.35
C PRO A 211 35.89 0.41 -4.86
N HIS A 212 34.68 -0.04 -4.51
CA HIS A 212 33.68 0.81 -3.87
C HIS A 212 33.29 2.09 -4.64
N THR A 213 33.38 2.12 -5.97
CA THR A 213 32.93 3.25 -6.81
C THR A 213 31.84 2.84 -7.79
N LEU A 214 32.22 2.40 -8.98
CA LEU A 214 31.37 2.03 -10.09
C LEU A 214 31.78 0.65 -10.58
N ALA A 215 30.81 -0.11 -11.07
CA ALA A 215 31.09 -1.28 -11.87
C ALA A 215 30.12 -1.37 -13.05
N SER A 216 30.56 -1.94 -14.16
CA SER A 216 29.69 -2.18 -15.31
C SER A 216 29.88 -3.58 -15.88
N CYS A 217 28.84 -4.08 -16.51
CA CYS A 217 28.88 -5.32 -17.25
C CYS A 217 28.07 -5.16 -18.54
N GLU A 218 28.64 -5.64 -19.64
CA GLU A 218 28.03 -5.62 -20.95
C GLU A 218 27.83 -7.06 -21.44
N ILE A 219 26.64 -7.34 -21.99
CA ILE A 219 26.29 -8.60 -22.66
C ILE A 219 25.94 -8.24 -24.12
N PRO A 220 26.95 -8.22 -25.01
CA PRO A 220 26.81 -7.76 -26.40
C PRO A 220 25.75 -8.52 -27.20
N GLU A 221 25.52 -9.79 -26.88
CA GLU A 221 24.52 -10.65 -27.55
C GLU A 221 23.10 -10.08 -27.46
N PHE A 222 22.84 -9.26 -26.45
CA PHE A 222 21.58 -8.57 -26.24
C PHE A 222 21.74 -7.05 -26.22
N ASN A 223 22.93 -6.50 -26.49
CA ASN A 223 23.23 -5.09 -26.21
C ASN A 223 22.72 -4.68 -24.81
N LEU A 224 22.90 -5.55 -23.82
CA LEU A 224 22.39 -5.35 -22.46
C LEU A 224 23.53 -4.83 -21.58
N THR A 225 23.26 -3.76 -20.82
CA THR A 225 24.26 -3.16 -19.92
C THR A 225 23.71 -3.04 -18.51
N PHE A 226 24.50 -3.51 -17.56
CA PHE A 226 24.32 -3.21 -16.14
C PHE A 226 25.35 -2.16 -15.72
N SER A 227 24.88 -1.17 -14.96
CA SER A 227 25.70 -0.16 -14.30
C SER A 227 25.41 -0.19 -12.81
N HIS A 228 26.41 -0.57 -12.02
CA HIS A 228 26.37 -0.53 -10.57
C HIS A 228 27.06 0.75 -10.08
N TRP A 229 26.36 1.50 -9.26
CA TRP A 229 26.89 2.65 -8.54
C TRP A 229 26.87 2.32 -7.06
N HIS A 230 28.06 2.24 -6.46
CA HIS A 230 28.21 1.79 -5.09
C HIS A 230 27.69 2.87 -4.13
N PHE A 231 26.70 2.52 -3.32
CA PHE A 231 26.10 3.42 -2.35
C PHE A 231 26.69 3.21 -0.95
N ALA A 232 27.33 4.26 -0.41
CA ALA A 232 28.01 4.24 0.88
C ALA A 232 27.09 4.58 2.07
N GLY A 233 25.79 4.73 1.83
CA GLY A 233 24.79 5.03 2.86
C GLY A 233 24.31 6.49 2.86
N SER A 234 23.65 6.87 3.95
CA SER A 234 22.98 8.17 4.15
C SER A 234 23.88 9.28 4.67
N MET A 235 25.13 8.98 5.03
CA MET A 235 26.08 9.97 5.58
C MET A 235 26.32 11.13 4.60
N THR A 236 26.55 12.33 5.13
CA THR A 236 26.66 13.59 4.34
C THR A 236 28.09 14.00 4.03
N TYR A 237 29.08 13.32 4.61
CA TYR A 237 30.50 13.52 4.39
C TYR A 237 31.23 12.29 4.94
N ARG A 238 32.55 12.21 4.71
CA ARG A 238 33.40 11.18 5.33
C ARG A 238 33.82 11.62 6.75
N PRO A 239 33.34 10.97 7.82
CA PRO A 239 33.79 11.29 9.17
C PRO A 239 35.20 10.73 9.43
N GLU A 240 35.91 11.30 10.41
CA GLU A 240 37.26 10.83 10.81
C GLU A 240 37.25 9.38 11.31
N TRP A 241 36.17 8.93 11.94
CA TRP A 241 35.98 7.57 12.45
C TRP A 241 35.57 6.56 11.35
N TRP A 242 35.50 6.95 10.09
CA TRP A 242 35.11 6.04 9.01
C TRP A 242 36.10 4.88 8.86
N TRP A 243 35.60 3.65 8.91
CA TRP A 243 36.42 2.43 9.06
C TRP A 243 37.07 1.93 7.76
N MET A 244 36.83 2.58 6.62
CA MET A 244 37.42 2.19 5.34
C MET A 244 38.24 3.31 4.72
N ASP A 245 39.56 3.13 4.71
CA ASP A 245 40.51 4.09 4.16
C ASP A 245 40.32 4.32 2.66
N ASP A 246 39.99 3.29 1.89
CA ASP A 246 39.90 3.33 0.42
C ASP A 246 38.63 4.01 -0.13
N MET A 247 37.66 4.35 0.72
CA MET A 247 36.39 4.99 0.33
C MET A 247 36.39 6.49 0.65
N GLU A 248 37.04 7.28 -0.21
CA GLU A 248 37.24 8.72 -0.01
C GLU A 248 35.92 9.50 0.02
N GLU A 249 35.04 9.28 -0.97
CA GLU A 249 33.75 9.98 -1.07
C GLU A 249 32.66 9.12 -0.43
N ILE A 250 32.02 9.64 0.61
CA ILE A 250 30.93 8.95 1.32
C ILE A 250 29.57 9.53 0.95
N SER A 251 29.47 10.85 0.89
CA SER A 251 28.19 11.49 0.64
C SER A 251 27.67 11.11 -0.74
N PHE A 252 26.37 10.86 -0.83
CA PHE A 252 25.81 10.49 -2.12
C PHE A 252 25.88 11.62 -3.12
N GLU A 253 25.81 12.87 -2.65
CA GLU A 253 25.93 14.05 -3.48
C GLU A 253 27.30 14.14 -4.15
N GLU A 254 28.40 14.04 -3.39
CA GLU A 254 29.76 14.05 -3.96
C GLU A 254 29.99 12.86 -4.88
N ARG A 255 29.50 11.68 -4.49
CA ARG A 255 29.60 10.47 -5.30
C ARG A 255 28.76 10.57 -6.58
N TRP A 256 27.65 11.30 -6.55
CA TRP A 256 26.82 11.56 -7.74
C TRP A 256 27.60 12.39 -8.74
N ASP A 257 28.14 13.52 -8.29
CA ASP A 257 28.88 14.43 -9.16
C ASP A 257 30.16 13.76 -9.70
N LYS A 258 30.88 13.01 -8.86
CA LYS A 258 32.15 12.38 -9.23
C LYS A 258 31.98 11.13 -10.11
N TYR A 259 31.03 10.27 -9.77
CA TYR A 259 30.92 8.93 -10.38
C TYR A 259 29.72 8.80 -11.31
N TRP A 260 28.59 9.45 -11.01
CA TRP A 260 27.40 9.32 -11.83
C TRP A 260 27.43 10.21 -13.07
N VAL A 261 27.74 11.50 -12.93
CA VAL A 261 27.72 12.47 -14.05
C VAL A 261 28.53 11.97 -15.27
N PRO A 262 29.73 11.37 -15.12
CA PRO A 262 30.47 10.83 -16.27
C PRO A 262 29.79 9.66 -17.00
N LEU A 263 28.85 8.96 -16.35
CA LEU A 263 28.13 7.81 -16.93
C LEU A 263 26.75 8.19 -17.49
N HIS A 264 26.28 9.41 -17.26
CA HIS A 264 24.90 9.84 -17.51
C HIS A 264 24.37 9.52 -18.92
N ASP A 265 25.22 9.60 -19.95
CA ASP A 265 24.79 9.32 -21.33
C ASP A 265 24.83 7.82 -21.66
N SER A 266 25.73 7.07 -21.02
CA SER A 266 25.96 5.64 -21.28
C SER A 266 24.85 4.72 -20.75
N VAL A 267 24.08 5.21 -19.79
CA VAL A 267 23.01 4.47 -19.08
C VAL A 267 21.62 4.67 -19.69
N ARG A 268 21.51 5.49 -20.75
CA ARG A 268 20.25 5.72 -21.46
C ARG A 268 20.06 4.61 -22.50
N GLY A 269 18.94 3.90 -22.37
CA GLY A 269 18.54 2.86 -23.33
C GLY A 269 17.90 3.47 -24.58
N PRO A 270 17.31 2.63 -25.44
CA PRO A 270 16.61 3.05 -26.66
C PRO A 270 15.51 4.09 -26.42
N ASN A 271 14.92 4.10 -25.21
CA ASN A 271 13.87 5.04 -24.81
C ASN A 271 14.41 6.36 -24.24
N GLY A 272 15.72 6.63 -24.34
CA GLY A 272 16.36 7.84 -23.82
C GLY A 272 16.50 7.89 -22.29
N ARG A 273 16.17 6.80 -21.60
CA ARG A 273 16.22 6.60 -20.14
C ARG A 273 16.69 5.19 -19.79
N PRO A 274 17.08 4.90 -18.53
CA PRO A 274 17.29 3.54 -18.06
C PRO A 274 16.00 2.72 -18.13
N ASP A 275 16.12 1.43 -18.41
CA ASP A 275 14.96 0.53 -18.51
C ASP A 275 14.57 -0.04 -17.15
N LEU A 276 15.50 -0.17 -16.21
CA LEU A 276 15.23 -0.60 -14.84
C LEU A 276 16.24 0.02 -13.87
N ILE A 277 15.74 0.60 -12.79
CA ILE A 277 16.55 1.12 -11.68
C ILE A 277 16.22 0.31 -10.44
N LEU A 278 17.22 -0.37 -9.88
CA LEU A 278 17.12 -0.97 -8.55
C LEU A 278 17.89 -0.11 -7.57
N TRP A 279 17.28 0.27 -6.45
CA TRP A 279 17.97 1.01 -5.41
C TRP A 279 17.74 0.38 -4.03
N GLN A 280 18.73 0.48 -3.16
CA GLN A 280 18.59 0.13 -1.75
C GLN A 280 19.55 0.96 -0.88
N ASN A 281 19.21 1.13 0.39
CA ASN A 281 20.01 1.88 1.35
C ASN A 281 19.90 1.29 2.76
N GLY A 282 20.93 0.62 3.29
CA GLY A 282 20.90 0.32 4.72
C GLY A 282 22.07 -0.45 5.32
N LEU A 283 22.73 -1.35 4.58
CA LEU A 283 23.83 -2.13 5.16
C LEU A 283 25.01 -1.26 5.62
N TRP A 284 25.38 -0.26 4.80
CA TRP A 284 26.42 0.70 5.17
C TRP A 284 25.96 1.67 6.25
N ASP A 285 24.68 2.05 6.27
CA ASP A 285 24.10 2.90 7.31
C ASP A 285 24.12 2.22 8.67
N GLN A 286 23.71 0.96 8.75
CA GLN A 286 23.79 0.17 9.97
C GLN A 286 25.21 0.21 10.54
N ARG A 287 26.21 -0.13 9.70
CA ARG A 287 27.58 -0.14 10.16
C ARG A 287 28.05 1.26 10.56
N ALA A 288 27.70 2.28 9.78
CA ALA A 288 28.07 3.65 10.10
C ALA A 288 27.48 4.14 11.42
N PHE A 289 26.24 3.76 11.75
CA PHE A 289 25.64 4.08 13.05
C PHE A 289 26.31 3.36 14.21
N TRP A 290 26.73 2.10 14.03
CA TRP A 290 27.51 1.40 15.05
C TRP A 290 28.87 2.07 15.28
N GLU A 291 29.62 2.33 14.22
CA GLU A 291 30.97 2.89 14.31
C GLU A 291 30.91 4.34 14.83
N SER A 292 29.89 5.12 14.44
CA SER A 292 29.60 6.44 15.03
C SER A 292 29.30 6.34 16.52
N GLY A 293 28.47 5.36 16.92
CA GLY A 293 28.15 5.08 18.30
C GLY A 293 29.38 4.72 19.14
N GLU A 294 30.25 3.84 18.61
CA GLU A 294 31.50 3.44 19.25
C GLU A 294 32.50 4.60 19.38
N ALA A 295 32.54 5.51 18.40
CA ALA A 295 33.49 6.63 18.38
C ALA A 295 33.04 7.84 19.21
N ASN A 296 31.74 8.09 19.35
CA ASN A 296 31.22 9.35 19.89
C ASN A 296 30.45 9.21 21.22
N HIS A 297 30.19 7.99 21.70
CA HIS A 297 29.46 7.76 22.95
C HIS A 297 30.25 6.92 23.96
N GLU A 298 30.11 7.27 25.23
CA GLU A 298 30.66 6.48 26.33
C GLU A 298 29.93 5.13 26.44
N LYS A 299 30.70 4.03 26.37
CA LYS A 299 30.19 2.66 26.28
C LYS A 299 29.21 2.29 27.41
N ASP A 300 29.44 2.80 28.61
CA ASP A 300 28.71 2.43 29.82
C ASP A 300 27.49 3.32 30.09
N VAL A 301 27.33 4.42 29.36
CA VAL A 301 26.25 5.40 29.58
C VAL A 301 25.17 5.29 28.51
N TYR A 302 25.59 5.16 27.24
CA TYR A 302 24.68 4.97 26.11
C TYR A 302 25.27 3.91 25.18
N PRO A 303 24.67 2.71 25.08
CA PRO A 303 25.19 1.62 24.27
C PRO A 303 24.98 1.84 22.75
N MET A 304 25.21 3.06 22.26
CA MET A 304 25.06 3.45 20.85
C MET A 304 25.99 2.66 19.94
N GLY A 305 27.17 2.27 20.43
CA GLY A 305 28.10 1.39 19.71
C GLY A 305 27.76 -0.11 19.80
N VAL A 306 26.77 -0.51 20.60
CA VAL A 306 26.37 -1.93 20.68
C VAL A 306 25.66 -2.31 19.40
N ARG A 307 26.10 -3.43 18.80
CA ARG A 307 25.61 -3.90 17.50
C ARG A 307 24.26 -4.61 17.59
N VAL A 308 23.88 -5.01 18.80
CA VAL A 308 22.63 -5.70 19.12
C VAL A 308 21.61 -4.69 19.65
N ARG A 309 21.11 -3.82 18.77
CA ARG A 309 20.08 -2.81 19.11
C ARG A 309 19.26 -2.40 17.90
N GLN A 310 18.08 -1.86 18.17
CA GLN A 310 17.30 -1.10 17.20
C GLN A 310 17.94 0.27 16.93
N LEU A 311 17.49 0.92 15.85
CA LEU A 311 17.84 2.32 15.63
C LEU A 311 17.21 3.19 16.72
N VAL A 312 17.96 4.21 17.16
CA VAL A 312 17.34 5.27 17.97
C VAL A 312 16.56 6.22 17.08
N TRP A 313 15.60 6.95 17.66
CA TRP A 313 14.72 7.82 16.90
C TRP A 313 15.44 8.85 16.01
N GLN A 314 16.57 9.39 16.46
CA GLN A 314 17.36 10.32 15.66
C GLN A 314 17.99 9.66 14.42
N GLU A 315 18.46 8.42 14.52
CA GLU A 315 18.98 7.65 13.38
C GLU A 315 17.86 7.37 12.36
N VAL A 316 16.67 6.99 12.83
CA VAL A 316 15.48 6.80 11.98
C VAL A 316 15.16 8.09 11.22
N ARG A 317 15.09 9.23 11.92
CA ARG A 317 14.78 10.54 11.32
C ARG A 317 15.86 11.00 10.34
N PHE A 318 17.13 10.74 10.67
CA PHE A 318 18.26 11.03 9.80
C PHE A 318 18.19 10.21 8.51
N ALA A 319 18.15 8.87 8.61
CA ALA A 319 18.03 7.99 7.46
C ALA A 319 16.79 8.32 6.60
N ALA A 320 15.64 8.62 7.24
CA ALA A 320 14.41 8.97 6.52
C ALA A 320 14.53 10.25 5.68
N ALA A 321 15.25 11.25 6.19
CA ALA A 321 15.50 12.48 5.45
C ALA A 321 16.45 12.24 4.27
N ARG A 322 17.48 11.41 4.47
CA ARG A 322 18.51 11.14 3.47
C ARG A 322 18.03 10.21 2.36
N ILE A 323 17.29 9.15 2.69
CA ILE A 323 16.64 8.26 1.71
C ILE A 323 15.65 9.06 0.85
N ARG A 324 14.82 9.93 1.44
CA ARG A 324 13.92 10.80 0.64
C ARG A 324 14.68 11.66 -0.34
N LYS A 325 15.74 12.34 0.10
CA LYS A 325 16.56 13.18 -0.79
C LYS A 325 17.18 12.37 -1.93
N PHE A 326 17.63 11.14 -1.64
CA PHE A 326 18.18 10.24 -2.64
C PHE A 326 17.11 9.80 -3.66
N VAL A 327 15.93 9.40 -3.19
CA VAL A 327 14.78 9.03 -4.04
C VAL A 327 14.30 10.21 -4.90
N GLU A 328 14.21 11.41 -4.32
CA GLU A 328 13.90 12.65 -5.05
C GLU A 328 14.93 12.92 -6.16
N ARG A 329 16.22 12.61 -5.91
CA ARG A 329 17.27 12.75 -6.92
C ARG A 329 17.09 11.76 -8.07
N ILE A 330 16.77 10.49 -7.78
CA ILE A 330 16.44 9.48 -8.82
C ILE A 330 15.32 10.01 -9.72
N HIS A 331 14.22 10.51 -9.14
CA HIS A 331 13.09 11.04 -9.90
C HIS A 331 13.44 12.27 -10.73
N THR A 332 14.25 13.17 -10.17
CA THR A 332 14.70 14.38 -10.88
C THR A 332 15.51 14.02 -12.12
N GLU A 333 16.34 12.98 -12.03
CA GLU A 333 17.34 12.64 -13.03
C GLU A 333 16.80 11.67 -14.10
N PHE A 334 15.90 10.76 -13.72
CA PHE A 334 15.41 9.70 -14.59
C PHE A 334 13.92 9.80 -14.94
N GLY A 335 13.21 10.79 -14.39
CA GLY A 335 11.81 11.03 -14.69
C GLY A 335 10.94 9.80 -14.39
N ASP A 336 10.35 9.26 -15.45
CA ASP A 336 9.42 8.13 -15.41
C ASP A 336 10.08 6.77 -15.71
N ALA A 337 11.41 6.66 -15.53
CA ALA A 337 12.09 5.38 -15.59
C ALA A 337 11.49 4.37 -14.59
N PRO A 338 11.39 3.08 -14.91
CA PRO A 338 10.95 2.07 -13.96
C PRO A 338 11.93 1.95 -12.78
N VAL A 339 11.45 2.25 -11.57
CA VAL A 339 12.25 2.22 -10.34
C VAL A 339 11.67 1.20 -9.36
N MET A 340 12.54 0.38 -8.79
CA MET A 340 12.20 -0.55 -7.72
C MET A 340 13.13 -0.37 -6.52
N PHE A 341 12.55 -0.39 -5.32
CA PHE A 341 13.30 -0.61 -4.10
C PHE A 341 13.69 -2.08 -4.00
N ARG A 342 14.97 -2.36 -3.86
CA ARG A 342 15.50 -3.69 -3.66
C ARG A 342 15.56 -3.98 -2.16
N SER A 343 14.78 -4.95 -1.71
CA SER A 343 14.71 -5.34 -0.29
C SER A 343 16.11 -5.65 0.25
N MET A 344 16.41 -5.25 1.47
CA MET A 344 17.75 -5.42 2.06
C MET A 344 18.13 -6.88 2.26
N THR A 345 19.44 -7.14 2.22
CA THR A 345 20.00 -8.46 2.54
C THR A 345 20.24 -8.50 4.04
N MET A 346 19.78 -9.55 4.71
CA MET A 346 20.14 -9.80 6.11
C MET A 346 21.51 -10.46 6.20
N HIS A 347 22.16 -10.44 7.37
CA HIS A 347 23.43 -11.14 7.52
C HIS A 347 23.22 -12.66 7.47
N ARG A 348 24.29 -13.40 7.13
CA ARG A 348 24.28 -14.87 7.07
C ARG A 348 23.70 -15.49 8.35
N MET A 349 24.11 -14.96 9.49
CA MET A 349 23.56 -15.31 10.79
C MET A 349 22.71 -14.13 11.24
N SER A 350 21.39 -14.23 11.02
CA SER A 350 20.46 -13.19 11.45
C SER A 350 20.11 -13.44 12.92
N ASP A 351 20.50 -12.49 13.76
CA ASP A 351 20.11 -12.40 15.17
C ASP A 351 19.71 -10.96 15.49
N ALA A 352 19.71 -10.58 16.77
CA ALA A 352 19.38 -9.22 17.17
C ALA A 352 20.38 -8.15 16.66
N THR A 353 21.51 -8.53 16.05
CA THR A 353 22.38 -7.61 15.28
C THR A 353 21.70 -7.06 14.02
N ASP A 354 20.74 -7.79 13.43
CA ASP A 354 20.03 -7.33 12.23
C ASP A 354 18.83 -6.42 12.56
N ALA A 355 18.54 -6.17 13.85
CA ALA A 355 17.38 -5.36 14.26
C ALA A 355 17.35 -3.98 13.56
N SER A 356 18.51 -3.32 13.46
CA SER A 356 18.65 -2.04 12.75
C SER A 356 18.50 -2.16 11.23
N ILE A 357 18.91 -3.27 10.59
CA ILE A 357 18.63 -3.50 9.16
C ILE A 357 17.12 -3.63 8.94
N TYR A 358 16.39 -4.35 9.81
CA TYR A 358 14.93 -4.44 9.68
C TYR A 358 14.26 -3.06 9.80
N ASP A 359 14.75 -2.19 10.69
CA ASP A 359 14.22 -0.83 10.82
C ASP A 359 14.52 0.01 9.56
N LEU A 360 15.74 -0.07 9.01
CA LEU A 360 16.12 0.58 7.76
C LEU A 360 15.33 0.03 6.56
N GLU A 361 15.09 -1.27 6.50
CA GLU A 361 14.31 -1.92 5.45
C GLU A 361 12.88 -1.43 5.43
N ARG A 362 12.21 -1.42 6.59
CA ARG A 362 10.84 -0.92 6.74
C ARG A 362 10.75 0.55 6.35
N LEU A 363 11.72 1.35 6.77
CA LEU A 363 11.80 2.77 6.45
C LEU A 363 12.00 3.03 4.95
N ALA A 364 12.95 2.32 4.33
CA ALA A 364 13.24 2.45 2.91
C ALA A 364 12.05 1.97 2.07
N ARG A 365 11.40 0.87 2.47
CA ARG A 365 10.17 0.37 1.85
C ARG A 365 9.02 1.37 1.93
N ALA A 366 8.76 1.95 3.10
CA ALA A 366 7.72 2.98 3.23
C ALA A 366 8.02 4.22 2.38
N THR A 367 9.31 4.57 2.23
CA THR A 367 9.73 5.66 1.34
C THR A 367 9.55 5.30 -0.14
N ALA A 368 9.86 4.06 -0.51
CA ALA A 368 9.66 3.51 -1.85
C ALA A 368 8.18 3.53 -2.24
N GLU A 369 7.31 3.02 -1.37
CA GLU A 369 5.86 3.01 -1.54
C GLU A 369 5.33 4.43 -1.77
N LYS A 370 5.75 5.38 -0.92
CA LYS A 370 5.37 6.80 -1.07
C LYS A 370 5.85 7.42 -2.39
N ALA A 371 6.95 6.93 -2.94
CA ALA A 371 7.51 7.38 -4.21
C ALA A 371 6.95 6.64 -5.44
N GLY A 372 6.03 5.69 -5.25
CA GLY A 372 5.49 4.85 -6.31
C GLY A 372 6.51 3.84 -6.86
N HIS A 373 7.54 3.49 -6.10
CA HIS A 373 8.51 2.49 -6.48
C HIS A 373 8.01 1.10 -6.12
N GLU A 374 8.11 0.16 -7.05
CA GLU A 374 7.84 -1.25 -6.78
C GLU A 374 8.92 -1.87 -5.89
N VAL A 375 8.68 -3.09 -5.39
CA VAL A 375 9.64 -3.79 -4.52
C VAL A 375 10.21 -5.03 -5.18
N PHE A 376 11.53 -5.07 -5.30
CA PHE A 376 12.29 -6.25 -5.67
C PHE A 376 12.64 -7.06 -4.40
N GLU A 377 11.84 -8.08 -4.10
CA GLU A 377 11.83 -8.82 -2.81
C GLU A 377 13.00 -9.80 -2.57
N TRP A 378 13.99 -9.85 -3.46
CA TRP A 378 15.03 -10.89 -3.46
C TRP A 378 15.72 -11.07 -2.09
N GLY A 379 16.08 -9.96 -1.43
CA GLY A 379 16.75 -9.97 -0.14
C GLY A 379 15.94 -10.67 0.95
N ARG A 380 14.61 -10.46 0.98
CA ARG A 380 13.71 -11.16 1.91
C ARG A 380 13.49 -12.62 1.53
N LEU A 381 13.43 -12.95 0.25
CA LEU A 381 13.26 -14.33 -0.22
C LEU A 381 14.42 -15.24 0.17
N ILE A 382 15.63 -14.69 0.29
CA ILE A 382 16.83 -15.46 0.71
C ILE A 382 17.15 -15.31 2.20
N SER A 383 16.35 -14.56 2.96
CA SER A 383 16.58 -14.38 4.39
C SER A 383 16.52 -15.71 5.13
N SER A 384 17.37 -15.86 6.15
CA SER A 384 17.53 -17.09 6.94
C SER A 384 18.12 -18.31 6.19
N LEU A 385 18.42 -18.18 4.89
CA LEU A 385 19.10 -19.21 4.09
C LEU A 385 20.62 -19.05 4.18
N SER A 386 21.16 -19.22 5.38
CA SER A 386 22.57 -19.00 5.71
C SER A 386 23.55 -19.84 4.87
N MET A 387 23.11 -20.97 4.34
CA MET A 387 23.88 -21.84 3.45
C MET A 387 24.19 -21.21 2.08
N LEU A 388 23.48 -20.14 1.70
CA LEU A 388 23.65 -19.46 0.42
C LEU A 388 24.74 -18.38 0.45
N TYR A 389 25.33 -18.10 1.61
CA TYR A 389 26.29 -17.02 1.80
C TYR A 389 27.73 -17.52 1.70
N LYS A 390 28.57 -16.78 0.98
CA LYS A 390 30.02 -17.05 0.90
C LYS A 390 30.78 -16.46 2.09
N ASP A 391 30.24 -15.42 2.71
CA ASP A 391 30.82 -14.75 3.88
C ASP A 391 29.69 -14.31 4.84
N LYS A 392 29.95 -13.36 5.74
CA LYS A 392 28.95 -12.92 6.71
C LYS A 392 27.82 -12.06 6.10
N THR A 393 28.03 -11.45 4.95
CA THR A 393 27.15 -10.41 4.38
C THR A 393 26.72 -10.74 2.95
N HIS A 394 27.59 -11.37 2.16
CA HIS A 394 27.37 -11.57 0.73
C HIS A 394 26.86 -12.99 0.43
N PRO A 395 25.72 -13.11 -0.27
CA PRO A 395 25.35 -14.33 -0.97
C PRO A 395 26.46 -14.75 -1.96
N GLY A 396 26.71 -16.05 -2.04
CA GLY A 396 27.67 -16.64 -2.96
C GLY A 396 27.10 -16.84 -4.36
N LYS A 397 27.96 -17.27 -5.28
CA LYS A 397 27.52 -17.79 -6.58
C LYS A 397 26.76 -19.11 -6.35
N GLY A 398 25.56 -19.23 -6.87
CA GLY A 398 24.71 -20.41 -6.70
C GLY A 398 23.21 -20.07 -6.74
N PRO A 399 22.38 -20.74 -5.91
CA PRO A 399 20.93 -20.54 -5.89
C PRO A 399 20.49 -19.09 -5.75
N ALA A 400 21.08 -18.34 -4.82
CA ALA A 400 20.71 -16.95 -4.55
C ALA A 400 20.97 -16.03 -5.75
N SER A 401 22.15 -16.13 -6.37
CA SER A 401 22.48 -15.36 -7.58
C SER A 401 21.67 -15.79 -8.81
N TRP A 402 21.29 -17.07 -8.88
CA TRP A 402 20.44 -17.59 -9.96
C TRP A 402 19.01 -17.04 -9.85
N LEU A 403 18.44 -17.06 -8.64
CA LEU A 403 17.14 -16.45 -8.36
C LEU A 403 17.16 -14.95 -8.68
N TRP A 404 18.20 -14.22 -8.23
CA TRP A 404 18.36 -12.80 -8.53
C TRP A 404 18.33 -12.52 -10.04
N GLY A 405 19.08 -13.31 -10.82
CA GLY A 405 19.13 -13.16 -12.27
C GLY A 405 17.79 -13.45 -12.96
N ASN A 406 17.05 -14.47 -12.51
CA ASN A 406 15.69 -14.73 -13.00
C ASN A 406 14.73 -13.58 -12.67
N MET A 407 14.77 -13.06 -11.44
CA MET A 407 13.95 -11.94 -11.03
C MET A 407 14.23 -10.69 -11.88
N VAL A 408 15.50 -10.30 -12.05
CA VAL A 408 15.86 -9.14 -12.89
C VAL A 408 15.33 -9.28 -14.31
N LEU A 409 15.46 -10.47 -14.90
CA LEU A 409 14.96 -10.72 -16.25
C LEU A 409 13.42 -10.77 -16.32
N GLU A 410 12.72 -11.25 -15.30
CA GLU A 410 11.26 -11.19 -15.21
C GLU A 410 10.77 -9.73 -15.22
N TYR A 411 11.37 -8.85 -14.42
CA TYR A 411 10.96 -7.44 -14.40
C TYR A 411 11.28 -6.74 -15.72
N LEU A 412 12.45 -7.02 -16.32
CA LEU A 412 12.77 -6.51 -17.66
C LEU A 412 11.82 -7.05 -18.74
N ALA A 413 11.44 -8.32 -18.67
CA ALA A 413 10.49 -8.94 -19.59
C ALA A 413 9.16 -8.18 -19.55
N ARG A 414 8.65 -7.89 -18.34
CA ARG A 414 7.40 -7.13 -18.16
C ARG A 414 7.50 -5.69 -18.66
N ILE A 415 8.61 -5.00 -18.39
CA ILE A 415 8.85 -3.65 -18.92
C ILE A 415 8.95 -3.66 -20.45
N GLY A 416 9.57 -4.71 -21.01
CA GLY A 416 9.79 -4.86 -22.44
C GLY A 416 8.61 -5.45 -23.21
N GLY A 417 7.48 -5.76 -22.55
CA GLY A 417 6.30 -6.37 -23.17
C GLY A 417 6.50 -7.82 -23.60
N ALA A 418 7.41 -8.55 -22.95
CA ALA A 418 7.66 -9.96 -23.20
C ALA A 418 6.70 -10.83 -22.38
N GLY A 419 5.99 -11.73 -23.05
CA GLY A 419 4.97 -12.57 -22.42
C GLY A 419 3.69 -12.63 -23.25
N ASP A 420 2.58 -13.02 -22.62
CA ASP A 420 1.24 -12.82 -23.18
C ASP A 420 0.86 -11.32 -23.17
N GLU A 421 -0.04 -10.89 -24.05
CA GLU A 421 -0.49 -9.48 -24.17
C GLU A 421 -1.09 -8.91 -22.85
N SER A 422 -1.30 -9.76 -21.86
CA SER A 422 -1.82 -9.42 -20.54
C SER A 422 -0.74 -9.10 -19.50
N ARG A 423 0.57 -9.38 -19.73
CA ARG A 423 1.69 -9.07 -18.79
C ARG A 423 2.08 -7.59 -18.85
N LYS A 424 1.24 -6.71 -18.29
CA LYS A 424 1.56 -5.28 -18.13
C LYS A 424 2.66 -5.07 -17.07
N PRO A 425 3.47 -3.99 -17.18
CA PRO A 425 4.37 -3.59 -16.11
C PRO A 425 3.61 -3.30 -14.81
N TYR A 426 4.14 -3.73 -13.66
CA TYR A 426 3.63 -3.37 -12.32
C TYR A 426 3.64 -1.85 -12.07
N PHE A 427 4.39 -1.12 -12.90
CA PHE A 427 4.63 0.31 -12.81
C PHE A 427 3.41 1.18 -13.20
N ASP A 428 2.26 0.59 -13.53
CA ASP A 428 1.00 1.32 -13.78
C ASP A 428 0.34 1.87 -12.49
N GLY A 429 0.94 1.62 -11.31
CA GLY A 429 0.47 2.08 -9.99
C GLY A 429 1.12 3.37 -9.46
N ALA A 430 1.76 4.19 -10.31
CA ALA A 430 2.47 5.38 -9.84
C ALA A 430 1.50 6.41 -9.21
N TYR A 431 1.60 6.56 -7.89
CA TYR A 431 1.43 7.86 -7.23
C TYR A 431 2.51 8.82 -7.76
N ILE A 432 2.29 9.34 -8.96
CA ILE A 432 3.07 10.45 -9.49
C ILE A 432 2.79 11.65 -8.58
N LEU A 433 3.82 12.22 -7.96
CA LEU A 433 3.74 13.52 -7.29
C LEU A 433 2.95 14.48 -8.21
N PRO A 434 1.73 14.91 -7.84
CA PRO A 434 0.80 15.53 -8.79
C PRO A 434 1.29 16.85 -9.38
N SER A 435 2.39 17.45 -8.93
CA SER A 435 2.72 18.83 -9.26
C SER A 435 3.26 19.06 -10.67
N LEU A 436 3.96 18.12 -11.30
CA LEU A 436 4.68 18.37 -12.57
C LEU A 436 3.91 17.94 -13.83
N GLN A 437 3.32 16.75 -13.86
CA GLN A 437 2.48 16.30 -14.98
C GLN A 437 1.15 17.07 -15.03
N TYR A 438 0.54 17.39 -13.88
CA TYR A 438 -0.66 18.21 -13.81
C TYR A 438 -0.45 19.62 -14.38
N ARG A 439 0.73 20.23 -14.15
CA ARG A 439 1.10 21.54 -14.74
C ARG A 439 1.19 21.49 -16.26
N SER A 440 1.73 20.41 -16.82
CA SER A 440 1.85 20.22 -18.27
C SER A 440 0.48 19.96 -18.92
N TRP A 441 -0.32 19.10 -18.28
CA TRP A 441 -1.68 18.78 -18.72
C TRP A 441 -2.61 19.99 -18.65
N LEU A 442 -2.60 20.77 -17.56
CA LEU A 442 -3.41 22.00 -17.42
C LEU A 442 -3.08 23.06 -18.48
N ARG A 443 -1.79 23.26 -18.80
CA ARG A 443 -1.39 24.19 -19.86
C ARG A 443 -1.89 23.75 -21.23
N LYS A 444 -1.92 22.44 -21.48
CA LYS A 444 -2.44 21.87 -22.72
C LYS A 444 -3.97 22.00 -22.80
N ALA A 445 -4.69 21.62 -21.76
CA ALA A 445 -6.14 21.71 -21.70
C ALA A 445 -6.66 23.16 -21.79
N ALA A 446 -6.02 24.11 -21.10
CA ALA A 446 -6.37 25.53 -21.19
C ALA A 446 -6.18 26.08 -22.62
N LYS A 447 -5.13 25.61 -23.31
CA LYS A 447 -4.87 25.97 -24.71
C LYS A 447 -5.89 25.37 -25.67
N ASP A 448 -6.26 24.11 -25.45
CA ASP A 448 -7.21 23.37 -26.29
C ASP A 448 -8.65 23.91 -26.16
N HIS A 449 -9.00 24.48 -25.00
CA HIS A 449 -10.32 25.09 -24.73
C HIS A 449 -10.36 26.63 -24.79
N GLN A 450 -9.34 27.28 -25.38
CA GLN A 450 -9.25 28.74 -25.55
C GLN A 450 -9.40 29.56 -24.24
N MET A 451 -8.92 29.00 -23.12
CA MET A 451 -8.97 29.66 -21.81
C MET A 451 -7.69 30.47 -21.54
N THR A 452 -7.84 31.71 -21.09
CA THR A 452 -6.70 32.56 -20.71
C THR A 452 -6.30 32.29 -19.26
N LEU A 453 -5.15 31.67 -19.03
CA LEU A 453 -4.53 31.58 -17.70
C LEU A 453 -3.78 32.89 -17.41
N SER A 454 -4.12 33.57 -16.32
CA SER A 454 -3.41 34.77 -15.84
C SER A 454 -1.95 34.43 -15.54
N ALA A 455 -1.01 35.17 -16.13
CA ALA A 455 0.43 34.90 -16.09
C ALA A 455 1.16 35.40 -14.83
N ASN A 456 0.46 36.01 -13.87
CA ASN A 456 1.05 36.49 -12.62
C ASN A 456 0.56 35.64 -11.44
N LEU A 457 1.27 34.56 -11.15
CA LEU A 457 1.09 33.75 -9.93
C LEU A 457 2.48 33.52 -9.33
N SER A 458 2.79 34.24 -8.25
CA SER A 458 3.95 33.97 -7.41
C SER A 458 3.66 32.75 -6.52
N ASP A 459 4.71 32.09 -6.03
CA ASP A 459 4.67 30.76 -5.39
C ASP A 459 3.78 30.63 -4.13
N ASN A 460 3.14 31.71 -3.65
CA ASN A 460 2.32 31.71 -2.43
C ASN A 460 0.84 32.14 -2.61
N GLU A 461 0.36 32.39 -3.82
CA GLU A 461 -1.04 32.83 -4.04
C GLU A 461 -1.74 31.99 -5.11
N PHE A 462 -2.11 30.74 -4.80
CA PHE A 462 -3.13 30.03 -5.60
C PHE A 462 -4.54 30.35 -5.07
N CYS A 463 -5.12 31.43 -5.60
CA CYS A 463 -6.57 31.62 -5.60
C CYS A 463 -7.21 30.74 -6.70
N GLY A 464 -7.94 29.72 -6.25
CA GLY A 464 -9.10 29.07 -6.89
C GLY A 464 -9.11 28.84 -8.40
N LEU A 465 -8.86 27.60 -8.83
CA LEU A 465 -9.52 27.09 -10.03
C LEU A 465 -11.02 26.96 -9.69
N SER A 466 -11.93 27.60 -10.44
CA SER A 466 -13.36 27.42 -10.19
C SER A 466 -13.77 25.98 -10.50
N VAL A 467 -14.48 25.32 -9.57
CA VAL A 467 -15.07 23.98 -9.76
C VAL A 467 -15.97 23.94 -10.99
N ASP A 468 -16.55 25.08 -11.37
CA ASP A 468 -17.35 25.23 -12.59
C ASP A 468 -16.56 24.83 -13.85
N ILE A 469 -15.26 25.12 -13.90
CA ILE A 469 -14.38 24.81 -15.05
C ILE A 469 -14.13 23.29 -15.11
N LEU A 470 -13.89 22.64 -13.98
CA LEU A 470 -13.64 21.20 -13.90
C LEU A 470 -14.87 20.39 -14.37
N LEU A 471 -16.07 20.82 -14.01
CA LEU A 471 -17.30 20.09 -14.33
C LEU A 471 -17.78 20.32 -15.77
N VAL A 472 -17.50 21.48 -16.37
CA VAL A 472 -17.68 21.68 -17.82
C VAL A 472 -16.77 20.74 -18.62
N MET A 473 -15.58 20.43 -18.11
CA MET A 473 -14.64 19.50 -18.75
C MET A 473 -14.99 18.02 -18.56
N MET A 474 -15.91 17.69 -17.64
CA MET A 474 -16.24 16.32 -17.24
C MET A 474 -17.75 16.10 -17.14
N PRO A 475 -18.49 16.24 -18.26
CA PRO A 475 -19.95 16.26 -18.25
C PRO A 475 -20.60 14.93 -17.86
N ASN A 476 -19.86 13.81 -17.77
CA ASN A 476 -20.39 12.47 -17.52
C ASN A 476 -20.20 11.94 -16.10
N ILE A 477 -19.63 12.73 -15.17
CA ILE A 477 -19.35 12.29 -13.79
C ILE A 477 -20.59 11.69 -13.11
N GLN A 478 -20.40 10.50 -12.52
CA GLN A 478 -21.41 9.79 -11.74
C GLN A 478 -21.24 9.96 -10.22
N PHE A 479 -20.02 10.26 -9.77
CA PHE A 479 -19.68 10.46 -8.36
C PHE A 479 -18.93 11.76 -8.17
N LEU A 480 -19.37 12.62 -7.24
CA LEU A 480 -18.69 13.87 -6.89
C LEU A 480 -18.59 14.05 -5.38
N ARG A 481 -17.37 14.30 -4.89
CA ARG A 481 -17.06 14.63 -3.49
C ARG A 481 -16.34 15.97 -3.42
N LEU A 482 -16.86 16.87 -2.59
CA LEU A 482 -16.30 18.18 -2.28
C LEU A 482 -15.92 18.21 -0.81
N GLY A 483 -14.67 18.53 -0.49
CA GLY A 483 -14.14 18.60 0.87
C GLY A 483 -13.30 19.87 1.11
N PRO A 484 -13.05 20.26 2.38
CA PRO A 484 -12.32 21.48 2.70
C PRO A 484 -10.86 21.51 2.20
N TYR A 485 -10.33 20.37 1.72
CA TYR A 485 -8.98 20.22 1.18
C TYR A 485 -8.90 19.27 -0.03
N GLU A 486 -10.04 18.83 -0.58
CA GLU A 486 -10.06 17.75 -1.57
C GLU A 486 -11.30 17.79 -2.48
N VAL A 487 -11.09 17.58 -3.79
CA VAL A 487 -12.16 17.28 -4.75
C VAL A 487 -11.90 15.87 -5.29
N GLN A 488 -12.86 14.95 -5.15
CA GLN A 488 -12.79 13.61 -5.75
C GLN A 488 -13.98 13.42 -6.71
N TYR A 489 -13.77 12.87 -7.90
CA TYR A 489 -14.82 12.47 -8.82
C TYR A 489 -14.43 11.18 -9.56
N VAL A 490 -15.39 10.50 -10.20
CA VAL A 490 -15.13 9.27 -10.96
C VAL A 490 -15.74 9.37 -12.36
N ASP A 491 -14.87 9.37 -13.39
CA ASP A 491 -15.13 8.80 -14.72
C ASP A 491 -13.80 8.53 -15.49
N PHE A 492 -13.83 7.59 -16.45
CA PHE A 492 -12.69 6.87 -17.08
C PHE A 492 -11.33 7.60 -17.17
N PHE A 493 -10.29 6.93 -16.63
CA PHE A 493 -8.85 7.24 -16.71
C PHE A 493 -8.39 8.63 -16.26
N LEU A 494 -8.51 8.95 -14.96
CA LEU A 494 -7.58 9.84 -14.24
C LEU A 494 -7.61 9.49 -12.73
N PRO A 495 -6.50 9.64 -11.96
CA PRO A 495 -6.39 9.08 -10.60
C PRO A 495 -7.29 9.78 -9.57
N ARG A 496 -7.75 8.99 -8.59
CA ARG A 496 -8.44 9.46 -7.37
C ARG A 496 -7.52 10.38 -6.55
N SER A 497 -8.07 11.48 -6.04
CA SER A 497 -7.51 12.48 -5.11
C SER A 497 -6.56 13.54 -5.71
N ALA A 498 -7.10 14.72 -6.01
CA ALA A 498 -6.33 15.95 -6.05
C ALA A 498 -6.49 16.65 -4.69
N LYS A 499 -5.45 16.64 -3.85
CA LYS A 499 -5.38 17.53 -2.68
C LYS A 499 -5.15 18.95 -3.18
N ILE A 500 -6.15 19.82 -3.03
CA ILE A 500 -6.06 21.24 -3.32
C ILE A 500 -6.04 21.95 -1.97
N GLU A 501 -4.85 22.31 -1.49
CA GLU A 501 -4.63 22.87 -0.15
C GLU A 501 -5.14 24.33 0.02
N SER A 502 -5.89 24.90 -0.94
CA SER A 502 -6.34 26.31 -0.87
C SER A 502 -7.81 26.59 -1.22
N LEU A 503 -8.74 25.65 -1.02
CA LEU A 503 -10.18 25.91 -1.20
C LEU A 503 -10.81 26.57 0.04
N ARG A 504 -10.47 27.83 0.33
CA ARG A 504 -11.07 28.58 1.45
C ARG A 504 -12.48 29.14 1.18
N CYS A 505 -12.97 29.12 -0.06
CA CYS A 505 -14.32 29.59 -0.42
C CYS A 505 -14.91 28.72 -1.53
N LEU A 506 -15.69 27.69 -1.16
CA LEU A 506 -16.44 26.90 -2.13
C LEU A 506 -17.88 27.43 -2.20
N SER A 507 -18.16 28.27 -3.21
CA SER A 507 -19.52 28.65 -3.58
C SER A 507 -20.05 27.58 -4.53
N ILE A 508 -20.94 26.71 -4.06
CA ILE A 508 -21.69 25.80 -4.94
C ILE A 508 -22.56 26.68 -5.84
N SER A 509 -22.15 26.86 -7.09
CA SER A 509 -22.91 27.64 -8.05
C SER A 509 -24.02 26.76 -8.67
N GLU A 510 -25.21 27.29 -8.87
CA GLU A 510 -26.29 26.59 -9.58
C GLU A 510 -25.90 26.11 -11.00
N PRO A 511 -25.07 26.87 -11.78
CA PRO A 511 -24.52 26.39 -13.06
C PRO A 511 -23.67 25.11 -12.95
N MET A 512 -22.98 24.92 -11.82
CA MET A 512 -22.04 23.82 -11.58
C MET A 512 -22.67 22.43 -11.77
N ILE A 513 -23.86 22.23 -11.21
CA ILE A 513 -24.54 20.93 -11.17
C ILE A 513 -25.49 20.73 -12.36
N LYS A 514 -25.97 21.80 -12.99
CA LYS A 514 -26.74 21.71 -14.25
C LYS A 514 -25.98 21.00 -15.37
N SER A 515 -24.65 20.98 -15.30
CA SER A 515 -23.77 20.31 -16.27
C SER A 515 -23.60 18.80 -16.02
N CYS A 516 -24.12 18.25 -14.92
CA CYS A 516 -23.98 16.82 -14.57
C CYS A 516 -25.33 16.17 -14.19
N PRO A 517 -26.34 16.14 -15.09
CA PRO A 517 -27.67 15.62 -14.78
C PRO A 517 -27.71 14.11 -14.44
N GLN A 518 -26.65 13.36 -14.77
CA GLN A 518 -26.50 11.92 -14.52
C GLN A 518 -25.86 11.56 -13.18
N LEU A 519 -25.56 12.54 -12.31
CA LEU A 519 -24.90 12.29 -11.03
C LEU A 519 -25.70 11.30 -10.17
N GLU A 520 -25.04 10.23 -9.73
CA GLU A 520 -25.64 9.17 -8.90
C GLU A 520 -25.24 9.29 -7.43
N SER A 521 -24.09 9.90 -7.13
CA SER A 521 -23.61 10.05 -5.75
C SER A 521 -22.95 11.41 -5.53
N PHE A 522 -23.35 12.09 -4.44
CA PHE A 522 -22.82 13.38 -4.05
C PHE A 522 -22.41 13.40 -2.58
N ILE A 523 -21.18 13.86 -2.31
CA ILE A 523 -20.64 14.01 -0.96
C ILE A 523 -20.17 15.46 -0.78
N PHE A 524 -20.67 16.14 0.24
CA PHE A 524 -20.26 17.49 0.60
C PHE A 524 -19.74 17.53 2.03
N HIS A 525 -18.46 17.85 2.19
CA HIS A 525 -17.80 18.11 3.47
C HIS A 525 -17.37 19.58 3.46
N GLY A 526 -17.90 20.42 4.35
CA GLY A 526 -17.57 21.84 4.34
C GLY A 526 -17.69 22.55 5.68
N SER A 527 -16.79 23.52 5.87
CA SER A 527 -16.91 24.58 6.90
C SER A 527 -17.35 25.86 6.21
N TYR A 528 -18.50 26.42 6.57
CA TYR A 528 -18.98 27.67 5.99
C TYR A 528 -18.60 28.84 6.91
N HIS A 529 -17.73 29.72 6.42
CA HIS A 529 -17.38 30.98 7.08
C HIS A 529 -18.07 32.12 6.31
N GLY A 530 -19.33 32.41 6.61
CA GLY A 530 -20.07 33.46 5.91
C GLY A 530 -21.40 33.83 6.58
N SER A 531 -21.69 35.13 6.60
CA SER A 531 -22.82 35.77 7.28
C SER A 531 -24.17 35.66 6.55
N SER A 532 -24.29 34.89 5.46
CA SER A 532 -25.57 34.68 4.77
C SER A 532 -26.22 33.37 5.19
N SER A 533 -27.17 33.47 6.11
CA SER A 533 -28.00 32.41 6.70
C SER A 533 -29.06 31.87 5.72
N ARG A 534 -28.65 31.33 4.57
CA ARG A 534 -29.51 30.46 3.74
C ARG A 534 -29.18 29.01 4.06
N SER A 535 -30.20 28.18 4.29
CA SER A 535 -30.00 26.77 4.64
C SER A 535 -29.15 26.08 3.56
N ILE A 536 -28.04 25.47 3.97
CA ILE A 536 -27.17 24.73 3.04
C ILE A 536 -27.94 23.59 2.37
N ILE A 537 -28.98 23.08 3.01
CA ILE A 537 -29.89 22.07 2.47
C ILE A 537 -30.75 22.65 1.34
N LEU A 538 -31.27 23.88 1.45
CA LEU A 538 -31.96 24.55 0.33
C LEU A 538 -30.99 24.85 -0.81
N LEU A 539 -29.79 25.31 -0.49
CA LEU A 539 -28.76 25.56 -1.51
C LEU A 539 -28.44 24.26 -2.26
N LEU A 540 -28.14 23.19 -1.53
CA LEU A 540 -27.85 21.88 -2.09
C LEU A 540 -29.04 21.29 -2.84
N ARG A 541 -30.27 21.40 -2.32
CA ARG A 541 -31.49 20.97 -3.01
C ARG A 541 -31.63 21.67 -4.35
N ASN A 542 -31.52 22.99 -4.36
CA ASN A 542 -31.69 23.79 -5.59
C ASN A 542 -30.58 23.46 -6.59
N SER A 543 -29.34 23.37 -6.13
CA SER A 543 -28.20 23.01 -6.98
C SER A 543 -28.31 21.58 -7.51
N LEU A 544 -28.72 20.61 -6.69
CA LEU A 544 -28.87 19.20 -7.06
C LEU A 544 -30.21 18.88 -7.75
N SER A 545 -31.11 19.85 -7.90
CA SER A 545 -32.41 19.66 -8.57
C SER A 545 -32.31 19.00 -9.96
N PRO A 546 -31.28 19.28 -10.80
CA PRO A 546 -31.14 18.59 -12.09
C PRO A 546 -30.89 17.08 -11.96
N CYS A 547 -30.35 16.61 -10.84
CA CYS A 547 -29.98 15.22 -10.57
C CYS A 547 -31.06 14.45 -9.80
N GLN A 548 -32.24 15.03 -9.59
CA GLN A 548 -33.32 14.46 -8.76
C GLN A 548 -33.70 13.01 -9.12
N LYS A 549 -33.62 12.66 -10.40
CA LYS A 549 -33.99 11.33 -10.91
C LYS A 549 -32.83 10.32 -10.92
N THR A 550 -31.59 10.76 -10.69
CA THR A 550 -30.39 9.91 -10.82
C THR A 550 -29.63 9.77 -9.51
N LEU A 551 -29.69 10.77 -8.63
CA LEU A 551 -28.97 10.78 -7.37
C LEU A 551 -29.51 9.70 -6.43
N ARG A 552 -28.69 8.69 -6.15
CA ARG A 552 -28.96 7.57 -5.24
C ARG A 552 -28.30 7.72 -3.88
N TYR A 553 -27.18 8.44 -3.81
CA TYR A 553 -26.43 8.65 -2.57
C TYR A 553 -26.16 10.14 -2.32
N LEU A 554 -26.49 10.61 -1.12
CA LEU A 554 -26.23 11.97 -0.68
C LEU A 554 -25.59 11.96 0.72
N GLU A 555 -24.42 12.59 0.84
CA GLU A 555 -23.72 12.75 2.11
C GLU A 555 -23.35 14.21 2.35
N ILE A 556 -23.68 14.73 3.53
CA ILE A 556 -23.48 16.14 3.88
C ILE A 556 -22.88 16.21 5.27
N TYR A 557 -21.64 16.68 5.38
CA TYR A 557 -20.93 16.98 6.61
C TYR A 557 -20.73 18.48 6.77
N ARG A 558 -21.22 19.02 7.88
CA ARG A 558 -21.07 20.43 8.25
C ARG A 558 -20.33 20.57 9.57
N ARG A 559 -19.22 21.31 9.55
CA ARG A 559 -18.52 21.78 10.75
C ARG A 559 -18.91 23.25 11.00
N VAL A 560 -19.58 23.53 12.12
CA VAL A 560 -19.86 24.91 12.54
C VAL A 560 -18.67 25.40 13.37
N SER A 561 -18.01 26.45 12.89
CA SER A 561 -16.69 26.85 13.37
C SER A 561 -16.68 27.97 14.42
N SER A 562 -17.82 28.53 14.85
CA SER A 562 -17.82 29.52 15.94
C SER A 562 -19.14 29.59 16.72
N ILE A 563 -19.02 29.86 18.03
CA ILE A 563 -20.10 30.09 19.01
C ILE A 563 -20.80 31.46 18.76
N LEU A 564 -20.22 32.32 17.92
CA LEU A 564 -20.67 33.70 17.72
C LEU A 564 -21.53 33.90 16.45
N ASP A 565 -21.53 32.95 15.51
CA ASP A 565 -22.41 32.94 14.32
C ASP A 565 -23.78 32.31 14.64
N SER A 566 -24.40 32.73 15.73
CA SER A 566 -25.75 32.28 16.15
C SER A 566 -26.89 32.83 15.29
N ASP A 567 -26.58 33.42 14.13
CA ASP A 567 -27.59 33.86 13.17
C ASP A 567 -28.26 32.65 12.49
N LYS A 568 -29.40 32.28 13.09
CA LYS A 568 -30.61 31.70 12.47
C LYS A 568 -30.34 30.77 11.29
N THR A 569 -29.78 29.58 11.55
CA THR A 569 -29.75 28.55 10.51
C THR A 569 -31.02 27.70 10.57
N GLU A 570 -32.05 28.09 9.83
CA GLU A 570 -33.21 27.24 9.55
C GLU A 570 -32.74 26.03 8.72
N ILE A 571 -33.02 24.79 9.15
CA ILE A 571 -32.94 23.63 8.26
C ILE A 571 -34.29 23.53 7.54
N THR A 572 -34.53 24.48 6.65
CA THR A 572 -35.65 24.41 5.72
C THR A 572 -35.21 23.58 4.53
N GLY A 573 -36.07 22.70 4.02
CA GLY A 573 -35.83 21.94 2.79
C GLY A 573 -36.25 20.48 2.90
N SER A 574 -36.76 19.93 1.79
CA SER A 574 -37.13 18.52 1.65
C SER A 574 -36.32 17.90 0.51
N PHE A 575 -35.97 16.61 0.64
CA PHE A 575 -35.43 15.81 -0.45
C PHE A 575 -36.51 14.94 -1.13
N GLU A 576 -37.80 15.23 -0.92
CA GLU A 576 -38.92 14.49 -1.50
C GLU A 576 -38.85 14.39 -3.04
N ASP A 577 -38.33 15.43 -3.69
CA ASP A 577 -38.19 15.49 -5.15
C ASP A 577 -37.09 14.55 -5.68
N PHE A 578 -36.19 14.06 -4.82
CA PHE A 578 -35.12 13.13 -5.22
C PHE A 578 -35.65 11.70 -5.26
N THR A 579 -36.45 11.42 -6.29
CA THR A 579 -37.21 10.16 -6.45
C THR A 579 -36.36 8.89 -6.49
N SER A 580 -35.04 9.02 -6.68
CA SER A 580 -34.09 7.92 -6.75
C SER A 580 -33.14 7.85 -5.55
N LEU A 581 -33.26 8.75 -4.56
CA LEU A 581 -32.35 8.78 -3.43
C LEU A 581 -32.57 7.58 -2.52
N GLU A 582 -31.55 6.72 -2.41
CA GLU A 582 -31.57 5.48 -1.64
C GLU A 582 -30.83 5.63 -0.30
N THR A 583 -29.80 6.47 -0.23
CA THR A 583 -28.99 6.66 0.98
C THR A 583 -28.78 8.15 1.27
N LEU A 584 -29.06 8.54 2.52
CA LEU A 584 -28.80 9.88 3.04
C LEU A 584 -27.89 9.80 4.28
N VAL A 585 -26.78 10.54 4.26
CA VAL A 585 -25.85 10.69 5.38
C VAL A 585 -25.76 12.15 5.79
N LEU A 586 -26.04 12.45 7.06
CA LEU A 586 -26.00 13.80 7.62
C LEU A 586 -25.02 13.86 8.80
N GLY A 587 -23.87 14.50 8.58
CA GLY A 587 -22.88 14.84 9.60
C GLY A 587 -23.10 16.26 10.13
N ILE A 588 -23.71 16.41 11.31
CA ILE A 588 -24.08 17.70 11.90
C ILE A 588 -23.28 17.92 13.19
N TYR A 589 -22.23 18.73 13.11
CA TYR A 589 -21.47 19.15 14.29
C TYR A 589 -22.00 20.48 14.84
N VAL A 590 -23.14 20.42 15.55
CA VAL A 590 -23.78 21.58 16.21
C VAL A 590 -24.18 21.20 17.63
N SER A 591 -24.17 22.13 18.58
CA SER A 591 -24.65 21.83 19.94
C SER A 591 -26.17 21.63 19.96
N LEU A 592 -26.68 20.78 20.86
CA LEU A 592 -28.12 20.54 21.01
C LEU A 592 -28.92 21.83 21.21
N ALA A 593 -28.37 22.78 21.96
CA ALA A 593 -28.99 24.08 22.25
C ALA A 593 -29.19 24.92 20.97
N GLU A 594 -28.19 24.95 20.09
CA GLU A 594 -28.25 25.66 18.80
C GLU A 594 -29.21 24.99 17.82
N PHE A 595 -29.27 23.65 17.80
CA PHE A 595 -30.21 22.91 16.97
C PHE A 595 -31.67 23.09 17.42
N THR A 596 -31.93 23.16 18.73
CA THR A 596 -33.28 23.44 19.24
C THR A 596 -33.67 24.91 19.09
N ALA A 597 -32.72 25.85 19.21
CA ALA A 597 -32.97 27.28 19.05
C ALA A 597 -33.26 27.68 17.59
N SER A 598 -32.68 26.97 16.60
CA SER A 598 -33.06 27.15 15.19
C SER A 598 -34.45 26.61 14.85
N LEU A 599 -35.03 25.75 15.71
CA LEU A 599 -36.36 25.17 15.55
C LEU A 599 -37.43 25.86 16.41
N SER A 600 -37.07 26.82 17.29
CA SER A 600 -38.00 27.42 18.26
C SER A 600 -38.69 28.70 17.75
N TRP A 601 -39.29 28.66 16.56
CA TRP A 601 -40.18 29.72 16.08
C TRP A 601 -41.64 29.27 16.22
N ALA A 602 -42.55 30.21 16.48
CA ALA A 602 -43.93 29.98 16.92
C ALA A 602 -44.80 29.10 15.99
N ASP A 603 -44.31 28.80 14.78
CA ASP A 603 -44.97 27.97 13.75
C ASP A 603 -44.14 26.73 13.33
N ALA A 604 -43.03 26.43 14.00
CA ALA A 604 -42.16 25.33 13.61
C ALA A 604 -42.77 23.97 13.99
N LYS A 605 -43.00 23.12 12.98
CA LYS A 605 -43.38 21.72 13.17
C LYS A 605 -42.40 21.02 14.14
N PRO A 606 -42.85 20.10 15.03
CA PRO A 606 -41.93 19.28 15.82
C PRO A 606 -40.85 18.61 14.96
N LEU A 607 -39.62 18.45 15.48
CA LEU A 607 -38.50 17.81 14.76
C LEU A 607 -38.91 16.45 14.17
N LYS A 608 -39.71 15.68 14.92
CA LYS A 608 -40.26 14.39 14.46
C LYS A 608 -41.08 14.49 13.17
N SER A 609 -41.80 15.59 12.93
CA SER A 609 -42.59 15.81 11.71
C SER A 609 -41.76 16.42 10.58
N GLN A 610 -40.85 17.33 10.90
CA GLN A 610 -39.95 17.91 9.89
C GLN A 610 -39.04 16.85 9.27
N PHE A 611 -38.56 15.92 10.10
CA PHE A 611 -37.66 14.86 9.65
C PHE A 611 -38.31 13.91 8.63
N LEU A 612 -39.61 13.61 8.78
CA LEU A 612 -40.34 12.79 7.81
C LEU A 612 -40.52 13.53 6.50
N ASP A 613 -40.83 14.82 6.58
CA ASP A 613 -40.99 15.68 5.40
C ASP A 613 -39.67 15.81 4.60
N TRP A 614 -38.52 15.46 5.16
CA TRP A 614 -37.22 15.54 4.47
C TRP A 614 -36.94 14.37 3.53
N LEU A 615 -37.53 13.21 3.77
CA LEU A 615 -37.11 11.97 3.12
C LEU A 615 -38.00 11.65 1.91
N PRO A 616 -37.43 11.20 0.78
CA PRO A 616 -38.22 10.68 -0.32
C PRO A 616 -38.68 9.23 -0.04
N PRO A 617 -39.78 8.77 -0.67
CA PRO A 617 -40.25 7.38 -0.55
C PRO A 617 -39.24 6.32 -1.00
N SER A 618 -38.23 6.70 -1.79
CA SER A 618 -37.17 5.83 -2.29
C SER A 618 -36.12 5.45 -1.23
N ILE A 619 -36.09 6.15 -0.09
CA ILE A 619 -35.02 6.02 0.90
C ILE A 619 -34.93 4.60 1.47
N GLN A 620 -33.72 4.06 1.51
CA GLN A 620 -33.40 2.74 2.07
C GLN A 620 -32.58 2.85 3.35
N THR A 621 -31.64 3.79 3.38
CA THR A 621 -30.69 3.97 4.49
C THR A 621 -30.59 5.43 4.88
N VAL A 622 -30.66 5.68 6.18
CA VAL A 622 -30.42 7.00 6.77
C VAL A 622 -29.31 6.87 7.82
N ILE A 623 -28.31 7.74 7.73
CA ILE A 623 -27.21 7.81 8.71
C ILE A 623 -27.13 9.25 9.22
N ILE A 624 -27.11 9.41 10.54
CA ILE A 624 -26.93 10.71 11.19
C ILE A 624 -25.72 10.63 12.12
N ASP A 625 -24.74 11.47 11.86
CA ASP A 625 -23.50 11.60 12.62
C ASP A 625 -23.53 12.97 13.32
N SER A 626 -23.81 13.00 14.61
CA SER A 626 -24.14 14.24 15.33
C SER A 626 -23.45 14.37 16.69
N VAL A 627 -23.15 15.62 17.10
CA VAL A 627 -22.96 15.96 18.54
C VAL A 627 -24.32 15.76 19.23
N PRO A 628 -24.40 15.64 20.57
CA PRO A 628 -25.41 14.81 21.21
C PRO A 628 -26.85 15.32 20.94
N MET A 629 -27.52 14.67 19.99
CA MET A 629 -28.92 14.90 19.61
C MET A 629 -29.79 13.71 20.03
N LEU A 630 -30.92 13.98 20.69
CA LEU A 630 -31.91 12.95 21.03
C LEU A 630 -32.82 12.71 19.82
N LEU A 631 -32.50 11.69 19.00
CA LEU A 631 -33.25 11.37 17.77
C LEU A 631 -34.30 10.27 17.95
N TYR A 632 -34.59 9.84 19.19
CA TYR A 632 -35.55 8.77 19.44
C TYR A 632 -36.97 9.09 18.97
N GLU A 633 -37.48 10.30 19.24
CA GLU A 633 -38.80 10.68 18.74
C GLU A 633 -38.87 10.72 17.19
N PRO A 634 -37.89 11.29 16.47
CA PRO A 634 -37.77 11.12 15.02
C PRO A 634 -37.70 9.66 14.56
N MET A 635 -36.95 8.80 15.26
CA MET A 635 -36.87 7.37 14.92
C MET A 635 -38.22 6.67 15.10
N CYS A 636 -38.95 6.96 16.18
CA CYS A 636 -40.31 6.45 16.40
C CYS A 636 -41.29 6.94 15.33
N ALA A 637 -41.19 8.22 14.94
CA ALA A 637 -42.03 8.77 13.88
C ALA A 637 -41.71 8.13 12.52
N LEU A 638 -40.43 7.87 12.23
CA LEU A 638 -39.99 7.22 10.99
C LEU A 638 -40.42 5.75 10.94
N ALA A 639 -40.32 5.06 12.07
CA ALA A 639 -40.82 3.70 12.27
C ALA A 639 -42.32 3.62 11.94
N GLU A 640 -43.12 4.51 12.53
CA GLU A 640 -44.56 4.56 12.31
C GLU A 640 -44.93 4.96 10.87
N ALA A 641 -44.24 5.96 10.30
CA ALA A 641 -44.42 6.36 8.90
C ALA A 641 -44.11 5.22 7.92
N SER A 642 -43.07 4.43 8.19
CA SER A 642 -42.74 3.26 7.38
C SER A 642 -43.79 2.16 7.48
N LYS A 643 -44.34 1.89 8.68
CA LYS A 643 -45.48 0.96 8.85
C LYS A 643 -46.71 1.40 8.04
N GLN A 644 -46.94 2.71 7.94
CA GLN A 644 -48.02 3.30 7.15
C GLN A 644 -47.72 3.30 5.64
N GLY A 645 -46.57 2.78 5.22
CA GLY A 645 -46.20 2.65 3.81
C GLY A 645 -45.61 3.92 3.19
N LEU A 646 -45.31 4.96 3.99
CA LEU A 646 -44.71 6.21 3.47
C LEU A 646 -43.26 5.98 3.02
N PHE A 647 -42.53 5.08 3.68
CA PHE A 647 -41.15 4.71 3.34
C PHE A 647 -41.04 3.18 3.16
N PRO A 648 -41.56 2.64 2.05
CA PRO A 648 -41.68 1.19 1.84
C PRO A 648 -40.32 0.51 1.61
N LYS A 649 -39.28 1.28 1.28
CA LYS A 649 -37.93 0.76 1.02
C LYS A 649 -36.98 0.93 2.20
N LEU A 650 -37.38 1.62 3.27
CA LEU A 650 -36.52 1.90 4.40
C LEU A 650 -36.15 0.60 5.13
N ARG A 651 -34.86 0.33 5.25
CA ARG A 651 -34.32 -0.88 5.90
C ARG A 651 -33.43 -0.53 7.09
N ARG A 652 -32.82 0.65 7.10
CA ARG A 652 -31.79 1.00 8.08
C ARG A 652 -31.82 2.47 8.49
N PHE A 653 -31.70 2.69 9.79
CA PHE A 653 -31.42 3.99 10.38
C PHE A 653 -30.27 3.85 11.38
N THR A 654 -29.22 4.64 11.23
CA THR A 654 -28.04 4.61 12.10
C THR A 654 -27.76 6.00 12.67
N GLN A 655 -27.57 6.10 13.98
CA GLN A 655 -27.09 7.30 14.65
C GLN A 655 -25.68 7.07 15.25
N TYR A 656 -24.76 8.00 15.01
CA TYR A 656 -23.48 8.11 15.72
C TYR A 656 -23.53 9.33 16.67
N SER A 657 -23.17 9.14 17.94
CA SER A 657 -23.17 10.19 18.97
C SER A 657 -21.80 10.35 19.64
N VAL A 658 -21.40 11.60 19.87
CA VAL A 658 -20.06 12.04 20.31
C VAL A 658 -19.85 12.04 21.85
N LYS A 659 -20.88 11.79 22.66
CA LYS A 659 -20.73 11.69 24.13
C LYS A 659 -21.55 10.54 24.68
N GLU A 660 -21.14 10.03 25.84
CA GLU A 660 -21.92 9.15 26.72
C GLU A 660 -23.18 9.88 27.25
N MET A 661 -24.10 10.27 26.35
CA MET A 661 -25.49 10.32 26.75
C MET A 661 -25.88 8.89 27.11
N LYS A 662 -26.52 8.68 28.26
CA LYS A 662 -27.19 7.41 28.58
C LYS A 662 -28.02 7.06 27.34
N PRO A 663 -27.58 6.10 26.51
CA PRO A 663 -28.32 5.76 25.32
C PRO A 663 -29.66 5.25 25.81
N PHE A 664 -30.71 5.46 25.02
CA PHE A 664 -31.98 4.76 25.19
C PHE A 664 -31.71 3.31 25.62
N SER A 665 -32.48 2.78 26.57
CA SER A 665 -32.26 1.39 26.99
C SER A 665 -32.25 0.51 25.74
N GLN A 666 -31.35 -0.48 25.71
CA GLN A 666 -31.32 -1.43 24.58
C GLN A 666 -32.71 -2.01 24.31
N ASP A 667 -33.55 -2.09 25.33
CA ASP A 667 -34.95 -2.51 25.25
C ASP A 667 -35.82 -1.58 24.39
N SER A 668 -35.66 -0.25 24.48
CA SER A 668 -36.39 0.70 23.63
C SER A 668 -36.03 0.54 22.14
N LEU A 669 -34.75 0.31 21.83
CA LEU A 669 -34.31 0.05 20.44
C LEU A 669 -34.75 -1.34 19.95
N ARG A 670 -34.73 -2.36 20.83
CA ARG A 670 -35.25 -3.70 20.52
C ARG A 670 -36.75 -3.65 20.21
N HIS A 671 -37.52 -2.85 20.93
CA HIS A 671 -38.95 -2.70 20.67
C HIS A 671 -39.20 -2.08 19.29
N LEU A 672 -38.51 -0.98 18.95
CA LEU A 672 -38.55 -0.36 17.62
C LEU A 672 -38.19 -1.33 16.49
N ASN A 673 -37.12 -2.13 16.66
CA ASN A 673 -36.66 -3.11 15.67
C ASN A 673 -37.60 -4.32 15.52
N LYS A 674 -38.34 -4.68 16.56
CA LYS A 674 -39.30 -5.79 16.51
C LYS A 674 -40.57 -5.38 15.75
N ASP A 675 -40.96 -4.13 15.91
CA ASP A 675 -42.23 -3.63 15.40
C ASP A 675 -42.14 -3.15 13.95
N CYS A 676 -40.94 -2.81 13.46
CA CYS A 676 -40.69 -2.41 12.08
C CYS A 676 -39.63 -3.32 11.48
N GLN A 677 -39.76 -3.73 10.21
CA GLN A 677 -38.67 -4.43 9.49
C GLN A 677 -37.47 -3.51 9.19
N ILE A 678 -37.22 -2.51 10.05
CA ILE A 678 -36.15 -1.52 9.97
C ILE A 678 -35.16 -1.82 11.08
N THR A 679 -33.88 -1.84 10.73
CA THR A 679 -32.80 -1.93 11.71
C THR A 679 -32.40 -0.53 12.18
N PHE A 680 -32.75 -0.18 13.42
CA PHE A 680 -32.30 1.00 14.13
C PHE A 680 -31.04 0.69 14.95
N ARG A 681 -29.98 1.49 14.76
CA ARG A 681 -28.70 1.36 15.51
C ARG A 681 -28.23 2.71 16.05
N VAL A 682 -27.70 2.69 17.26
CA VAL A 682 -27.05 3.85 17.89
C VAL A 682 -25.66 3.44 18.35
N TYR A 683 -24.65 4.17 17.91
CA TYR A 683 -23.24 3.91 18.25
C TYR A 683 -22.66 5.11 19.01
N GLY A 684 -21.96 4.84 20.10
CA GLY A 684 -21.06 5.81 20.72
C GLY A 684 -19.76 5.89 19.93
N ARG A 685 -19.33 7.09 19.57
CA ARG A 685 -18.03 7.31 18.92
C ARG A 685 -17.05 7.84 19.96
N ALA A 686 -15.97 7.11 20.23
CA ALA A 686 -14.84 7.65 20.97
C ALA A 686 -14.11 8.66 20.07
N PHE A 687 -13.91 9.88 20.55
CA PHE A 687 -13.02 10.81 19.88
C PHE A 687 -11.58 10.29 20.02
N PHE A 688 -10.91 10.08 18.89
CA PHE A 688 -9.48 10.32 18.81
C PHE A 688 -9.36 11.78 18.36
N ASP A 689 -9.07 12.68 19.29
CA ASP A 689 -8.72 14.06 18.96
C ASP A 689 -7.38 14.05 18.22
N ASP A 690 -7.37 14.50 16.96
CA ASP A 690 -6.20 15.04 16.24
C ASP A 690 -6.16 16.57 16.39
#